data_AF-A0A8H3YNL3-F1
#
_entry.id   AF-A0A8H3YNL3-F1
#
_cell.length_a   1.000
_cell.length_b   1.000
_cell.length_c   1.000
_cell.angle_alpha   90.00
_cell.angle_beta   90.00
_cell.angle_gamma   90.00
#
_symmetry.space_group_name_H-M   'P 1'
#
loop_
_entity.id
_entity.type
_entity.pdbx_description
1 polymer ?
#
loop_
_entity_poly.entity_id
_entity_poly.type
_entity_poly.pdbx_seq_one_letter_code
_entity_poly.pdbx_strand_id
1 'polypeptide(L)'
;MPLTISYINVTAGPIVRINPGELHIVDHDFNMQHFTSKNLDKGRWYYQLARNALAGLHDHREHKKRRSLLDPLFNGGMLKQFNPSIDEHISNFHVRLADSARTHQPLDMSHLLWALMNDIVAHYLLGCRLDGLMVDDLSLVAKTRSYRALHIVSYLRQWPLNFLFEIRHLPLIRSIVPLTGIEDLVKEQTNSFFSPSTMTEKPKDCVAERLHTEYAVYRAQWRLAFECSEFMISGGEALTYNATHVLYNLLSNPQCLNRVRTELAMLSGEYDDVWRDPSVTDLPYLNAVISESIRLNDTAAIRFPRESPDPIFYQGKLVPAGPRPSPDHYAAFVFPDPPTIPRDDNEDDDGTTDIYDPRLVWIRSIYNNDKGYFESDEDEIKTAMGYPNDPIKKDTEHVDRKGKFIRAWRHNAAGLMGSILEINPDFLEIAASLDAERAAGKVRGPLHGIPYLVKDNIATKDKMETTAGSWMLVGSVVPRDAFVVSKLRAAGALLFGKATLSEWADMRSNNYSEGYSARGGQARSPYNLTLNPGGSSSGSAAAVGGNVISFALGTETDGSVINPAERNGIVGIKPTVGLTSRAGVIPESIHQDTVGTFGRTVRDAVYALDAIYGPDPLDNYTSAQISPPTGYAQFLTSKAALANATFGIPWNSFWVYTSPSQQASLLALIELIKSAGATIVNNTELPSYQTSISPDGWNWDYGTTRGYPNESEYTYVKVDFYNNIKSYLSELTNTPIRSLEDMVAYNLANDGTEGGNPWPLGIPAFYSGQDGFLASLETKGVMDETYHQALEFCHRVSREEGIDGALALGPGGTQLDALLVPPDVGQTYQIAAQAGYPMITLPAGVSPETGMPFGLALMQTAWAEDKLVRWGSAIEDLQLSMSGEMKRTLPKWYGYDQKNIPVLNR
;
A
#
# COMPACT_ATOMS: atom_id res chain seq x y z
N MET A 1 -23.84 -9.34 0.67
CA MET A 1 -23.15 -10.46 -0.02
C MET A 1 -22.03 -9.85 -0.85
N PRO A 2 -20.75 -10.17 -0.60
CA PRO A 2 -19.67 -9.65 -1.43
C PRO A 2 -19.61 -10.49 -2.70
N LEU A 3 -20.12 -9.90 -3.79
CA LEU A 3 -20.07 -10.46 -5.12
C LEU A 3 -18.65 -10.17 -5.64
N THR A 4 -17.86 -11.20 -5.92
CA THR A 4 -16.51 -11.02 -6.47
C THR A 4 -16.57 -10.25 -7.78
N ILE A 5 -15.52 -9.49 -8.12
CA ILE A 5 -15.44 -8.70 -9.36
C ILE A 5 -15.66 -9.59 -10.60
N SER A 6 -15.23 -10.86 -10.52
CA SER A 6 -15.52 -11.90 -11.52
C SER A 6 -17.01 -12.26 -11.60
N TYR A 7 -17.70 -12.37 -10.46
CA TYR A 7 -19.15 -12.63 -10.41
C TYR A 7 -19.98 -11.45 -10.95
N ILE A 8 -19.56 -10.20 -10.70
CA ILE A 8 -20.26 -8.98 -11.15
C ILE A 8 -20.16 -8.81 -12.68
N ASN A 9 -19.01 -9.09 -13.29
CA ASN A 9 -18.87 -9.06 -14.75
C ASN A 9 -19.78 -10.08 -15.47
N VAL A 10 -20.01 -11.24 -14.84
CA VAL A 10 -20.83 -12.32 -15.41
C VAL A 10 -22.34 -12.11 -15.16
N THR A 11 -22.74 -11.38 -14.11
CA THR A 11 -24.17 -11.19 -13.75
C THR A 11 -24.73 -9.78 -13.98
N ALA A 12 -23.90 -8.72 -14.02
CA ALA A 12 -24.36 -7.32 -13.98
C ALA A 12 -24.38 -6.59 -15.34
N GLY A 13 -23.91 -7.17 -16.44
CA GLY A 13 -23.85 -6.46 -17.71
C GLY A 13 -22.86 -5.28 -17.66
N PRO A 14 -22.86 -4.36 -18.64
CA PRO A 14 -21.69 -3.53 -19.04
C PRO A 14 -21.32 -2.36 -18.08
N ILE A 15 -21.68 -2.46 -16.81
CA ILE A 15 -21.33 -1.49 -15.76
C ILE A 15 -20.14 -2.06 -15.00
N VAL A 16 -18.98 -1.42 -15.13
CA VAL A 16 -17.71 -2.00 -14.67
C VAL A 16 -17.27 -1.46 -13.32
N ARG A 17 -17.80 -0.32 -12.84
CA ARG A 17 -17.37 0.24 -11.54
C ARG A 17 -18.36 1.23 -10.93
N ILE A 18 -18.51 1.16 -9.60
CA ILE A 18 -19.29 2.13 -8.81
C ILE A 18 -18.38 2.75 -7.75
N ASN A 19 -18.16 4.06 -7.84
CA ASN A 19 -17.61 4.90 -6.77
C ASN A 19 -18.77 5.70 -6.12
N PRO A 20 -18.60 6.22 -4.89
CA PRO A 20 -19.69 6.90 -4.15
C PRO A 20 -20.35 8.11 -4.84
N GLY A 21 -19.78 8.62 -5.93
CA GLY A 21 -20.37 9.68 -6.75
C GLY A 21 -20.12 9.52 -8.25
N GLU A 22 -19.73 8.34 -8.72
CA GLU A 22 -19.37 8.10 -10.13
C GLU A 22 -19.60 6.64 -10.54
N LEU A 23 -20.16 6.42 -11.72
CA LEU A 23 -20.48 5.11 -12.30
C LEU A 23 -19.80 4.98 -13.66
N HIS A 24 -19.04 3.91 -13.85
CA HIS A 24 -18.35 3.63 -15.10
C HIS A 24 -19.12 2.59 -15.92
N ILE A 25 -19.49 2.98 -17.14
CA ILE A 25 -20.35 2.19 -18.00
C ILE A 25 -19.66 2.03 -19.35
N VAL A 26 -19.39 0.78 -19.72
CA VAL A 26 -18.63 0.41 -20.92
C VAL A 26 -19.56 0.23 -22.14
N ASP A 27 -20.88 0.27 -21.92
CA ASP A 27 -21.89 0.24 -22.98
C ASP A 27 -21.95 1.58 -23.73
N HIS A 28 -21.48 1.56 -24.98
CA HIS A 28 -21.49 2.71 -25.86
C HIS A 28 -22.91 3.23 -26.14
N ASP A 29 -23.88 2.34 -26.31
CA ASP A 29 -25.28 2.70 -26.62
C ASP A 29 -25.99 3.28 -25.39
N PHE A 30 -25.74 2.72 -24.20
CA PHE A 30 -26.17 3.34 -22.94
C PHE A 30 -25.62 4.75 -22.82
N ASN A 31 -24.31 4.90 -23.04
CA ASN A 31 -23.67 6.20 -22.96
C ASN A 31 -24.30 7.16 -23.97
N MET A 32 -24.51 6.77 -25.23
CA MET A 32 -25.14 7.64 -26.22
C MET A 32 -26.60 8.02 -25.87
N GLN A 33 -27.42 7.08 -25.39
CA GLN A 33 -28.80 7.36 -24.94
C GLN A 33 -28.85 8.21 -23.67
N HIS A 34 -27.99 7.94 -22.70
CA HIS A 34 -27.98 8.59 -21.41
C HIS A 34 -27.35 10.00 -21.48
N PHE A 35 -26.28 10.18 -22.27
CA PHE A 35 -25.65 11.48 -22.52
C PHE A 35 -26.60 12.48 -23.22
N THR A 36 -27.54 11.97 -24.03
CA THR A 36 -28.53 12.78 -24.73
C THR A 36 -29.78 13.09 -23.89
N SER A 37 -29.94 12.40 -22.75
CA SER A 37 -31.05 12.60 -21.80
C SER A 37 -31.21 14.06 -21.38
N LYS A 38 -32.48 14.48 -21.24
CA LYS A 38 -32.87 15.83 -20.79
C LYS A 38 -32.84 15.97 -19.28
N ASN A 39 -32.88 14.86 -18.53
CA ASN A 39 -32.99 14.89 -17.08
C ASN A 39 -31.62 14.98 -16.39
N LEU A 40 -30.51 14.70 -17.07
CA LEU A 40 -29.17 14.81 -16.47
C LEU A 40 -28.82 16.28 -16.10
N ASP A 41 -28.42 16.53 -14.85
CA ASP A 41 -27.77 17.79 -14.45
C ASP A 41 -26.34 17.76 -14.96
N LYS A 42 -25.97 18.75 -15.76
CA LYS A 42 -24.74 18.75 -16.55
C LYS A 42 -23.84 19.94 -16.19
N GLY A 43 -24.02 20.52 -15.00
CA GLY A 43 -23.07 21.53 -14.52
C GLY A 43 -23.50 22.39 -13.34
N ARG A 44 -22.82 22.23 -12.19
CA ARG A 44 -22.80 23.27 -11.14
C ARG A 44 -21.44 23.57 -10.51
N TRP A 45 -20.55 22.60 -10.33
CA TRP A 45 -19.40 22.79 -9.44
C TRP A 45 -18.17 23.50 -10.03
N TYR A 46 -17.91 23.41 -11.33
CA TYR A 46 -16.75 24.05 -11.99
C TYR A 46 -17.07 25.41 -12.64
N TYR A 47 -18.32 25.85 -12.58
CA TYR A 47 -18.87 26.86 -13.50
C TYR A 47 -18.51 28.32 -13.17
N GLN A 48 -18.04 28.65 -11.97
CA GLN A 48 -17.78 30.05 -11.62
C GLN A 48 -16.35 30.52 -11.94
N LEU A 49 -15.34 29.65 -11.79
CA LEU A 49 -13.92 30.02 -11.95
C LEU A 49 -13.44 29.91 -13.41
N ALA A 50 -13.88 28.87 -14.13
CA ALA A 50 -13.52 28.64 -15.54
C ALA A 50 -14.23 29.61 -16.51
N ARG A 51 -15.37 30.17 -16.11
CA ARG A 51 -16.17 31.10 -16.91
C ARG A 51 -15.43 32.41 -17.26
N ASN A 52 -14.43 32.80 -16.48
CA ASN A 52 -13.69 34.06 -16.67
C ASN A 52 -12.23 33.89 -17.12
N ALA A 53 -11.63 32.70 -17.00
CA ALA A 53 -10.19 32.52 -17.22
C ALA A 53 -9.81 31.69 -18.46
N LEU A 54 -10.68 30.78 -18.91
CA LEU A 54 -10.40 29.88 -20.03
C LEU A 54 -11.63 29.75 -20.91
N ALA A 55 -11.89 30.80 -21.69
CA ALA A 55 -12.63 30.65 -22.95
C ALA A 55 -14.01 29.97 -22.79
N GLY A 56 -15.00 30.76 -22.35
CA GLY A 56 -16.39 30.61 -22.82
C GLY A 56 -17.13 29.31 -22.51
N LEU A 57 -17.30 28.97 -21.22
CA LEU A 57 -18.30 27.98 -20.83
C LEU A 57 -19.69 28.62 -20.77
N HIS A 58 -20.43 28.40 -21.86
CA HIS A 58 -21.83 28.77 -21.98
C HIS A 58 -22.71 27.90 -21.07
N ASP A 59 -23.90 28.43 -20.74
CA ASP A 59 -24.92 27.69 -19.99
C ASP A 59 -25.13 26.27 -20.55
N HIS A 60 -25.54 25.35 -19.67
CA HIS A 60 -25.71 23.95 -20.02
C HIS A 60 -26.59 23.73 -21.28
N ARG A 61 -27.64 24.55 -21.47
CA ARG A 61 -28.50 24.48 -22.65
C ARG A 61 -27.78 24.89 -23.92
N GLU A 62 -26.95 25.92 -23.85
CA GLU A 62 -26.13 26.41 -24.96
C GLU A 62 -24.99 25.44 -25.29
N HIS A 63 -24.43 24.75 -24.30
CA HIS A 63 -23.50 23.64 -24.53
C HIS A 63 -24.17 22.46 -25.25
N LYS A 64 -25.39 22.05 -24.83
CA LYS A 64 -26.15 20.98 -25.49
C LYS A 64 -26.50 21.37 -26.93
N LYS A 65 -26.87 22.63 -27.15
CA LYS A 65 -27.12 23.21 -28.47
C LYS A 65 -25.85 23.17 -29.32
N ARG A 66 -24.74 23.75 -28.86
CA ARG A 66 -23.42 23.70 -29.52
C ARG A 66 -23.03 22.27 -29.95
N ARG A 67 -23.14 21.30 -29.03
CA ARG A 67 -22.83 19.89 -29.33
C ARG A 67 -23.71 19.30 -30.43
N SER A 68 -25.02 19.57 -30.42
CA SER A 68 -25.91 19.10 -31.49
C SER A 68 -25.59 19.67 -32.87
N LEU A 69 -24.91 20.82 -32.95
CA LEU A 69 -24.45 21.42 -34.20
C LEU A 69 -23.09 20.82 -34.65
N LEU A 70 -22.24 20.41 -33.70
CA LEU A 70 -20.90 19.90 -33.97
C LEU A 70 -20.84 18.39 -34.22
N ASP A 71 -21.61 17.58 -33.48
CA ASP A 71 -21.59 16.11 -33.56
C ASP A 71 -21.76 15.57 -35.01
N PRO A 72 -22.62 16.15 -35.88
CA PRO A 72 -22.72 15.71 -37.27
C PRO A 72 -21.43 15.88 -38.08
N LEU A 73 -20.52 16.76 -37.65
CA LEU A 73 -19.27 17.05 -38.35
C LEU A 73 -18.18 15.99 -38.07
N PHE A 74 -18.27 15.25 -36.96
CA PHE A 74 -17.25 14.28 -36.53
C PHE A 74 -17.65 12.81 -36.74
N ASN A 75 -18.64 12.55 -37.60
CA ASN A 75 -19.04 11.18 -37.91
C ASN A 75 -18.04 10.50 -38.87
N GLY A 76 -17.89 9.18 -38.76
CA GLY A 76 -16.91 8.43 -39.57
C GLY A 76 -17.13 8.51 -41.08
N GLY A 77 -18.36 8.75 -41.55
CA GLY A 77 -18.65 8.96 -42.98
C GLY A 77 -18.18 10.33 -43.49
N MET A 78 -18.23 11.34 -42.64
CA MET A 78 -17.70 12.68 -42.86
C MET A 78 -16.18 12.69 -42.86
N LEU A 79 -15.54 12.04 -41.87
CA LEU A 79 -14.07 11.92 -41.79
C LEU A 79 -13.49 11.27 -43.06
N LYS A 80 -14.18 10.27 -43.62
CA LYS A 80 -13.79 9.62 -44.89
C LYS A 80 -13.69 10.57 -46.08
N GLN A 81 -14.44 11.67 -46.10
CA GLN A 81 -14.36 12.68 -47.18
C GLN A 81 -13.02 13.42 -47.17
N PHE A 82 -12.33 13.45 -46.03
CA PHE A 82 -11.02 14.08 -45.86
C PHE A 82 -9.85 13.09 -45.94
N ASN A 83 -10.11 11.78 -46.09
CA ASN A 83 -9.06 10.76 -46.23
C ASN A 83 -8.01 11.12 -47.29
N PRO A 84 -8.35 11.63 -48.49
CA PRO A 84 -7.33 11.98 -49.48
C PRO A 84 -6.33 13.04 -48.99
N SER A 85 -6.80 14.01 -48.19
CA SER A 85 -5.93 15.03 -47.59
C SER A 85 -5.11 14.47 -46.43
N ILE A 86 -5.68 13.59 -45.62
CA ILE A 86 -4.98 12.94 -44.51
C ILE A 86 -3.88 12.03 -45.08
N ASP A 87 -4.19 11.26 -46.13
CA ASP A 87 -3.26 10.39 -46.84
C ASP A 87 -2.10 11.17 -47.46
N GLU A 88 -2.35 12.37 -47.99
CA GLU A 88 -1.31 13.27 -48.49
C GLU A 88 -0.37 13.72 -47.37
N HIS A 89 -0.90 14.16 -46.22
CA HIS A 89 -0.08 14.56 -45.07
C HIS A 89 0.73 13.40 -44.47
N ILE A 90 0.13 12.20 -44.40
CA ILE A 90 0.83 10.97 -44.00
C ILE A 90 1.94 10.61 -45.01
N SER A 91 1.67 10.79 -46.31
CA SER A 91 2.68 10.56 -47.36
C SER A 91 3.85 11.54 -47.24
N ASN A 92 3.58 12.82 -47.01
CA ASN A 92 4.61 13.83 -46.78
C ASN A 92 5.44 13.52 -45.53
N PHE A 93 4.79 13.07 -44.45
CA PHE A 93 5.49 12.61 -43.25
C PHE A 93 6.40 11.40 -43.55
N HIS A 94 5.96 10.45 -44.36
CA HIS A 94 6.78 9.31 -44.78
C HIS A 94 7.99 9.76 -45.60
N VAL A 95 7.82 10.67 -46.56
CA VAL A 95 8.93 11.26 -47.34
C VAL A 95 9.97 11.90 -46.41
N ARG A 96 9.53 12.65 -45.38
CA ARG A 96 10.46 13.28 -44.41
C ARG A 96 11.22 12.25 -43.57
N LEU A 97 10.57 11.17 -43.15
CA LEU A 97 11.24 10.06 -42.46
C LEU A 97 12.26 9.37 -43.37
N ALA A 98 11.91 9.13 -44.64
CA ALA A 98 12.80 8.53 -45.63
C ALA A 98 14.00 9.42 -45.97
N ASP A 99 13.80 10.74 -46.08
CA ASP A 99 14.86 11.72 -46.32
C ASP A 99 15.85 11.80 -45.16
N SER A 100 15.36 11.81 -43.90
CA SER A 100 16.23 11.72 -42.72
C SER A 100 17.00 10.40 -42.67
N ALA A 101 16.34 9.27 -42.95
CA ALA A 101 17.00 7.96 -42.97
C ALA A 101 18.13 7.92 -44.02
N ARG A 102 17.92 8.54 -45.18
CA ARG A 102 18.92 8.65 -46.27
C ARG A 102 20.06 9.62 -45.96
N THR A 103 19.79 10.68 -45.21
CA THR A 103 20.79 11.73 -44.87
C THR A 103 21.46 11.53 -43.51
N HIS A 104 21.02 10.53 -42.74
CA HIS A 104 21.43 10.26 -41.35
C HIS A 104 21.30 11.45 -40.39
N GLN A 105 20.45 12.43 -40.72
CA GLN A 105 20.19 13.57 -39.83
C GLN A 105 19.22 13.17 -38.71
N PRO A 106 19.51 13.49 -37.44
CA PRO A 106 18.61 13.19 -36.33
C PRO A 106 17.31 13.99 -36.44
N LEU A 107 16.18 13.31 -36.24
CA LEU A 107 14.84 13.93 -36.20
C LEU A 107 14.28 13.95 -34.78
N ASP A 108 13.62 15.05 -34.42
CA ASP A 108 12.77 15.10 -33.24
C ASP A 108 11.35 14.65 -33.62
N MET A 109 11.00 13.44 -33.19
CA MET A 109 9.71 12.83 -33.49
C MET A 109 8.54 13.59 -32.86
N SER A 110 8.72 14.25 -31.71
CA SER A 110 7.66 15.00 -31.04
C SER A 110 7.23 16.21 -31.89
N HIS A 111 8.22 16.85 -32.50
CA HIS A 111 8.04 17.99 -33.38
C HIS A 111 7.40 17.62 -34.72
N LEU A 112 7.81 16.51 -35.32
CA LEU A 112 7.20 16.03 -36.55
C LEU A 112 5.76 15.54 -36.34
N LEU A 113 5.48 14.86 -35.23
CA LEU A 113 4.12 14.44 -34.89
C LEU A 113 3.22 15.64 -34.63
N TRP A 114 3.71 16.67 -33.92
CA TRP A 114 2.95 17.90 -33.73
C TRP A 114 2.67 18.61 -35.06
N ALA A 115 3.67 18.71 -35.95
CA ALA A 115 3.51 19.31 -37.28
C ALA A 115 2.48 18.53 -38.11
N LEU A 116 2.59 17.20 -38.17
CA LEU A 116 1.64 16.33 -38.84
C LEU A 116 0.22 16.49 -38.28
N MET A 117 0.05 16.43 -36.96
CA MET A 117 -1.27 16.50 -36.34
C MET A 117 -1.90 17.89 -36.52
N ASN A 118 -1.13 18.97 -36.44
CA ASN A 118 -1.66 20.32 -36.68
C ASN A 118 -1.94 20.58 -38.15
N ASP A 119 -1.12 20.07 -39.07
CA ASP A 119 -1.39 20.14 -40.51
C ASP A 119 -2.70 19.40 -40.86
N ILE A 120 -2.92 18.21 -40.26
CA ILE A 120 -4.16 17.45 -40.40
C ILE A 120 -5.35 18.21 -39.79
N VAL A 121 -5.24 18.67 -38.54
CA VAL A 121 -6.35 19.36 -37.85
C VAL A 121 -6.66 20.69 -38.53
N ALA A 122 -5.68 21.44 -39.01
CA ALA A 122 -5.90 22.69 -39.73
C ALA A 122 -6.53 22.47 -41.10
N HIS A 123 -6.09 21.46 -41.85
CA HIS A 123 -6.70 21.13 -43.14
C HIS A 123 -8.14 20.66 -42.94
N TYR A 124 -8.38 19.80 -41.95
CA TYR A 124 -9.72 19.34 -41.60
C TYR A 124 -10.65 20.48 -41.13
N LEU A 125 -10.14 21.34 -40.24
CA LEU A 125 -10.94 22.37 -39.58
C LEU A 125 -11.17 23.60 -40.45
N LEU A 126 -10.11 24.08 -41.10
CA LEU A 126 -10.07 25.35 -41.81
C LEU A 126 -9.93 25.16 -43.32
N GLY A 127 -9.66 23.96 -43.81
CA GLY A 127 -9.38 23.73 -45.23
C GLY A 127 -8.07 24.37 -45.70
N CYS A 128 -7.18 24.75 -44.78
CA CYS A 128 -5.90 25.37 -45.09
C CYS A 128 -4.74 24.40 -44.92
N ARG A 129 -3.68 24.60 -45.72
CA ARG A 129 -2.42 23.88 -45.58
C ARG A 129 -1.46 24.73 -44.76
N LEU A 130 -1.05 24.21 -43.60
CA LEU A 130 -0.02 24.83 -42.77
C LEU A 130 1.40 24.46 -43.22
N ASP A 131 1.54 23.36 -43.99
CA ASP A 131 2.77 22.81 -44.53
C ASP A 131 3.91 22.74 -43.49
N GLY A 132 3.56 22.50 -42.22
CA GLY A 132 4.50 22.41 -41.10
C GLY A 132 5.52 21.30 -41.29
N LEU A 133 5.14 20.23 -42.00
CA LEU A 133 6.03 19.13 -42.37
C LEU A 133 7.07 19.48 -43.45
N MET A 134 6.87 20.56 -44.21
CA MET A 134 7.70 20.91 -45.38
C MET A 134 8.73 22.01 -45.07
N VAL A 135 8.85 22.47 -43.82
CA VAL A 135 9.85 23.47 -43.43
C VAL A 135 11.23 22.79 -43.37
N ASP A 136 12.20 23.33 -44.13
CA ASP A 136 13.42 22.62 -44.57
C ASP A 136 14.47 22.32 -43.49
N ASP A 137 14.50 23.01 -42.36
CA ASP A 137 15.56 22.76 -41.37
C ASP A 137 15.18 23.25 -39.97
N LEU A 138 15.87 22.70 -38.97
CA LEU A 138 15.86 22.81 -37.49
C LEU A 138 15.49 24.14 -36.79
N SER A 139 14.90 25.11 -37.47
CA SER A 139 14.28 26.33 -36.95
C SER A 139 12.99 26.09 -36.13
N LEU A 140 12.52 24.84 -36.01
CA LEU A 140 11.40 24.52 -35.13
C LEU A 140 11.70 24.95 -33.69
N VAL A 141 12.97 25.00 -33.25
CA VAL A 141 13.40 25.43 -31.90
C VAL A 141 12.88 26.83 -31.51
N ALA A 142 12.69 27.75 -32.45
CA ALA A 142 12.17 29.10 -32.15
C ALA A 142 10.64 29.13 -32.00
N LYS A 143 9.91 28.29 -32.75
CA LYS A 143 8.44 28.12 -32.64
C LYS A 143 8.02 27.03 -31.63
N THR A 144 8.96 26.26 -31.10
CA THR A 144 8.76 25.15 -30.14
C THR A 144 9.29 25.44 -28.74
N ARG A 145 9.71 26.68 -28.44
CA ARG A 145 9.88 27.19 -27.05
C ARG A 145 8.67 26.85 -26.15
N SER A 146 7.53 26.65 -26.77
CA SER A 146 6.30 25.96 -26.38
C SER A 146 6.42 24.74 -25.47
N TYR A 147 7.43 23.89 -25.61
CA TYR A 147 7.50 22.66 -24.81
C TYR A 147 8.00 22.90 -23.37
N ARG A 148 8.79 23.96 -23.12
CA ARG A 148 9.04 24.40 -21.73
C ARG A 148 7.77 24.94 -21.07
N ALA A 149 6.87 25.53 -21.85
CA ALA A 149 5.62 26.10 -21.35
C ALA A 149 4.62 25.03 -20.84
N LEU A 150 4.52 23.89 -21.53
CA LEU A 150 3.63 22.78 -21.13
C LEU A 150 4.10 22.08 -19.85
N HIS A 151 5.42 21.89 -19.70
CA HIS A 151 6.00 21.43 -18.44
C HIS A 151 5.79 22.45 -17.32
N ILE A 152 6.03 23.75 -17.58
CA ILE A 152 5.84 24.83 -16.61
C ILE A 152 4.36 24.96 -16.19
N VAL A 153 3.40 24.86 -17.11
CA VAL A 153 1.97 24.93 -16.79
C VAL A 153 1.51 23.72 -15.99
N SER A 154 2.02 22.53 -16.28
CA SER A 154 1.75 21.32 -15.49
C SER A 154 2.36 21.39 -14.08
N TYR A 155 3.52 22.04 -13.95
CA TYR A 155 4.21 22.30 -12.69
C TYR A 155 3.51 23.39 -11.85
N LEU A 156 3.13 24.50 -12.49
CA LEU A 156 2.41 25.62 -11.88
C LEU A 156 0.98 25.25 -11.44
N ARG A 157 0.36 24.22 -12.06
CA ARG A 157 -0.96 23.67 -11.70
C ARG A 157 -0.98 22.87 -10.39
N GLN A 158 0.18 22.54 -9.83
CA GLN A 158 0.29 21.79 -8.57
C GLN A 158 0.42 22.70 -7.33
N TRP A 159 0.57 24.02 -7.53
CA TRP A 159 0.77 24.99 -6.44
C TRP A 159 -0.55 25.57 -5.92
N PRO A 160 -0.63 25.96 -4.63
CA PRO A 160 -1.83 26.60 -4.07
C PRO A 160 -2.21 27.86 -4.86
N LEU A 161 -3.50 27.97 -5.20
CA LEU A 161 -4.08 28.97 -6.11
C LEU A 161 -3.64 30.43 -5.88
N ASN A 162 -3.25 30.81 -4.66
CA ASN A 162 -2.79 32.17 -4.35
C ASN A 162 -1.47 32.56 -5.06
N PHE A 163 -0.56 31.61 -5.32
CA PHE A 163 0.72 31.87 -5.98
C PHE A 163 0.56 32.23 -7.47
N LEU A 164 -0.43 31.62 -8.14
CA LEU A 164 -0.76 31.88 -9.55
C LEU A 164 -1.37 33.29 -9.76
N PHE A 165 -2.00 33.87 -8.74
CA PHE A 165 -2.61 35.21 -8.83
C PHE A 165 -1.57 36.34 -8.82
N GLU A 166 -0.42 36.17 -8.14
CA GLU A 166 0.60 37.22 -8.02
C GLU A 166 1.48 37.35 -9.26
N ILE A 167 1.73 36.26 -9.99
CA ILE A 167 2.70 36.23 -11.09
C ILE A 167 2.12 36.56 -12.47
N ARG A 168 0.79 36.69 -12.62
CA ARG A 168 0.10 36.91 -13.93
C ARG A 168 0.50 38.20 -14.66
N HIS A 169 1.12 39.13 -13.96
CA HIS A 169 1.48 40.46 -14.47
C HIS A 169 2.88 40.49 -15.13
N LEU A 170 3.64 39.40 -15.04
CA LEU A 170 5.00 39.31 -15.57
C LEU A 170 4.98 39.12 -17.11
N PRO A 171 5.59 40.04 -17.89
CA PRO A 171 5.64 39.97 -19.36
C PRO A 171 6.26 38.67 -19.89
N LEU A 172 7.14 38.06 -19.10
CA LEU A 172 7.80 36.80 -19.43
C LEU A 172 6.79 35.66 -19.60
N ILE A 173 5.74 35.58 -18.78
CA ILE A 173 4.70 34.53 -18.88
C ILE A 173 3.88 34.68 -20.17
N ARG A 174 3.59 35.92 -20.61
CA ARG A 174 2.95 36.17 -21.92
C ARG A 174 3.80 35.71 -23.10
N SER A 175 5.12 35.82 -23.00
CA SER A 175 6.04 35.38 -24.06
C SER A 175 6.25 33.85 -24.13
N ILE A 176 5.79 33.12 -23.10
CA ILE A 176 5.93 31.67 -22.98
C ILE A 176 4.67 30.95 -23.52
N VAL A 177 3.56 31.65 -23.80
CA VAL A 177 2.32 31.04 -24.33
C VAL A 177 2.35 31.01 -25.87
N PRO A 178 2.58 29.85 -26.51
CA PRO A 178 2.63 29.72 -27.97
C PRO A 178 1.24 29.81 -28.60
N LEU A 179 0.20 29.68 -27.77
CA LEU A 179 -1.19 29.66 -28.18
C LEU A 179 -1.60 30.97 -28.85
N THR A 180 -1.00 32.12 -28.50
CA THR A 180 -1.35 33.40 -29.14
C THR A 180 -0.98 33.43 -30.62
N GLY A 181 0.15 32.85 -31.03
CA GLY A 181 0.55 32.84 -32.45
C GLY A 181 -0.33 31.93 -33.32
N ILE A 182 -0.78 30.80 -32.78
CA ILE A 182 -1.71 29.89 -33.45
C ILE A 182 -3.12 30.47 -33.42
N GLU A 183 -3.54 31.05 -32.29
CA GLU A 183 -4.83 31.74 -32.17
C GLU A 183 -4.92 32.92 -33.14
N ASP A 184 -3.83 33.69 -33.29
CA ASP A 184 -3.75 34.79 -34.26
C ASP A 184 -3.73 34.28 -35.70
N LEU A 185 -3.02 33.19 -36.01
CA LEU A 185 -3.06 32.53 -37.33
C LEU A 185 -4.47 32.01 -37.66
N VAL A 186 -5.11 31.33 -36.71
CA VAL A 186 -6.49 30.81 -36.86
C VAL A 186 -7.46 31.97 -37.02
N LYS A 187 -7.32 33.05 -36.25
CA LYS A 187 -8.11 34.27 -36.43
C LYS A 187 -7.85 34.91 -37.78
N GLU A 188 -6.61 35.05 -38.21
CA GLU A 188 -6.23 35.66 -39.50
C GLU A 188 -6.82 34.88 -40.68
N GLN A 189 -6.70 33.54 -40.65
CA GLN A 189 -7.28 32.66 -41.66
C GLN A 189 -8.82 32.65 -41.57
N THR A 190 -9.40 32.55 -40.39
CA THR A 190 -10.87 32.59 -40.22
C THR A 190 -11.44 33.94 -40.66
N ASN A 191 -10.73 35.05 -40.41
CA ASN A 191 -11.14 36.38 -40.84
C ASN A 191 -10.99 36.58 -42.36
N SER A 192 -9.97 35.98 -43.00
CA SER A 192 -9.76 36.05 -44.45
C SER A 192 -10.87 35.34 -45.23
N PHE A 193 -11.48 34.28 -44.67
CA PHE A 193 -12.68 33.62 -45.19
C PHE A 193 -13.90 34.55 -45.35
N PHE A 194 -13.94 35.65 -44.59
CA PHE A 194 -15.04 36.63 -44.60
C PHE A 194 -14.69 37.94 -45.31
N SER A 195 -13.46 38.07 -45.82
CA SER A 195 -13.04 39.18 -46.66
C SER A 195 -13.43 38.90 -48.12
N PRO A 196 -14.20 39.77 -48.80
CA PRO A 196 -14.65 39.51 -50.17
C PRO A 196 -13.53 39.39 -51.23
N SER A 197 -12.27 39.70 -50.90
CA SER A 197 -11.24 40.03 -51.90
C SER A 197 -9.97 39.17 -51.91
N THR A 198 -9.86 38.10 -51.10
CA THR A 198 -8.54 37.44 -50.91
C THR A 198 -8.44 35.92 -51.09
N MET A 199 -9.47 35.18 -51.53
CA MET A 199 -9.27 33.76 -51.87
C MET A 199 -9.97 33.39 -53.18
N THR A 200 -9.16 33.07 -54.19
CA THR A 200 -9.59 32.58 -55.50
C THR A 200 -10.14 31.15 -55.46
N GLU A 201 -9.92 30.42 -54.36
CA GLU A 201 -10.60 29.16 -54.06
C GLU A 201 -10.95 29.18 -52.57
N LYS A 202 -12.25 29.28 -52.25
CA LYS A 202 -12.71 28.98 -50.89
C LYS A 202 -12.48 27.47 -50.68
N PRO A 203 -11.78 27.04 -49.63
CA PRO A 203 -11.76 25.63 -49.25
C PRO A 203 -13.20 25.19 -49.03
N LYS A 204 -13.70 24.37 -49.96
CA LYS A 204 -15.02 23.78 -49.87
C LYS A 204 -14.93 22.58 -48.95
N ASP A 205 -16.00 22.34 -48.21
CA ASP A 205 -16.20 21.14 -47.41
C ASP A 205 -15.31 21.07 -46.16
N CYS A 206 -14.89 22.18 -45.54
CA CYS A 206 -14.21 22.16 -44.23
C CYS A 206 -15.16 22.44 -43.04
N VAL A 207 -14.75 22.06 -41.82
CA VAL A 207 -15.60 22.20 -40.62
C VAL A 207 -15.98 23.67 -40.35
N ALA A 208 -15.06 24.62 -40.54
CA ALA A 208 -15.33 26.04 -40.30
C ALA A 208 -16.34 26.64 -41.28
N GLU A 209 -16.27 26.28 -42.57
CA GLU A 209 -17.23 26.71 -43.59
C GLU A 209 -18.63 26.16 -43.27
N ARG A 210 -18.72 24.89 -42.91
CA ARG A 210 -19.98 24.25 -42.51
C ARG A 210 -20.54 24.89 -41.25
N LEU A 211 -19.69 25.15 -40.26
CA LEU A 211 -20.09 25.87 -39.05
C LEU A 211 -20.67 27.24 -39.37
N HIS A 212 -20.01 28.00 -40.23
CA HIS A 212 -20.45 29.32 -40.64
C HIS A 212 -21.78 29.32 -41.42
N THR A 213 -21.91 28.39 -42.37
CA THR A 213 -23.03 28.35 -43.33
C THR A 213 -24.29 27.71 -42.73
N GLU A 214 -24.13 26.55 -42.09
CA GLU A 214 -25.24 25.73 -41.58
C GLU A 214 -25.77 26.26 -40.23
N TYR A 215 -24.95 26.98 -39.46
CA TYR A 215 -25.31 27.38 -38.10
C TYR A 215 -25.19 28.88 -37.85
N ALA A 216 -26.35 29.53 -37.68
CA ALA A 216 -26.47 30.98 -37.52
C ALA A 216 -25.62 31.56 -36.37
N VAL A 217 -25.39 30.81 -35.28
CA VAL A 217 -24.60 31.26 -34.11
C VAL A 217 -23.12 31.45 -34.42
N TYR A 218 -22.60 30.80 -35.46
CA TYR A 218 -21.21 30.88 -35.91
C TYR A 218 -21.03 31.81 -37.11
N ARG A 219 -22.07 32.55 -37.51
CA ARG A 219 -21.93 33.64 -38.49
C ARG A 219 -21.17 34.84 -37.95
N ALA A 220 -21.16 35.01 -36.63
CA ALA A 220 -20.33 36.01 -35.97
C ALA A 220 -18.86 35.58 -36.02
N GLN A 221 -18.03 36.38 -36.68
CA GLN A 221 -16.60 36.08 -36.92
C GLN A 221 -15.85 35.72 -35.64
N TRP A 222 -16.04 36.48 -34.56
CA TRP A 222 -15.38 36.22 -33.27
C TRP A 222 -15.77 34.86 -32.67
N ARG A 223 -17.02 34.41 -32.90
CA ARG A 223 -17.53 33.17 -32.33
C ARG A 223 -17.00 31.95 -33.07
N LEU A 224 -16.90 32.04 -34.39
CA LEU A 224 -16.29 30.99 -35.21
C LEU A 224 -14.78 30.92 -35.00
N ALA A 225 -14.08 32.07 -34.99
CA ALA A 225 -12.65 32.10 -34.74
C ALA A 225 -12.31 31.48 -33.39
N PHE A 226 -13.06 31.84 -32.35
CA PHE A 226 -12.96 31.24 -31.02
C PHE A 226 -13.16 29.71 -31.06
N GLU A 227 -14.21 29.25 -31.73
CA GLU A 227 -14.52 27.82 -31.87
C GLU A 227 -13.39 27.06 -32.57
N CYS A 228 -12.88 27.61 -33.67
CA CYS A 228 -11.77 27.02 -34.42
C CYS A 228 -10.47 27.01 -33.60
N SER A 229 -10.19 28.06 -32.82
CA SER A 229 -9.02 28.09 -31.94
C SER A 229 -9.09 26.99 -30.88
N GLU A 230 -10.25 26.77 -30.26
CA GLU A 230 -10.44 25.69 -29.28
C GLU A 230 -10.22 24.30 -29.90
N PHE A 231 -10.70 24.08 -31.13
CA PHE A 231 -10.47 22.83 -31.87
C PHE A 231 -9.00 22.60 -32.22
N MET A 232 -8.30 23.63 -32.70
CA MET A 232 -6.87 23.54 -33.01
C MET A 232 -6.05 23.19 -31.77
N ILE A 233 -6.33 23.87 -30.64
CA ILE A 233 -5.56 23.70 -29.42
C ILE A 233 -5.85 22.33 -28.80
N SER A 234 -7.11 22.06 -28.47
CA SER A 234 -7.47 20.83 -27.75
C SER A 234 -7.34 19.59 -28.62
N GLY A 235 -7.71 19.69 -29.90
CA GLY A 235 -7.62 18.58 -30.85
C GLY A 235 -6.17 18.27 -31.23
N GLY A 236 -5.36 19.29 -31.52
CA GLY A 236 -3.95 19.13 -31.84
C GLY A 236 -3.14 18.56 -30.68
N GLU A 237 -3.37 19.04 -29.45
CA GLU A 237 -2.71 18.54 -28.24
C GLU A 237 -3.06 17.07 -27.98
N ALA A 238 -4.36 16.73 -27.96
CA ALA A 238 -4.82 15.38 -27.70
C ALA A 238 -4.29 14.36 -28.71
N LEU A 239 -4.31 14.68 -30.01
CA LEU A 239 -3.82 13.80 -31.08
C LEU A 239 -2.31 13.63 -31.01
N THR A 240 -1.56 14.72 -30.79
CA THR A 240 -0.10 14.66 -30.67
C THR A 240 0.33 13.81 -29.47
N TYR A 241 -0.35 13.98 -28.34
CA TYR A 241 -0.03 13.26 -27.10
C TYR A 241 -0.30 11.76 -27.25
N ASN A 242 -1.42 11.38 -27.85
CA ASN A 242 -1.75 9.99 -28.14
C ASN A 242 -0.76 9.34 -29.11
N ALA A 243 -0.46 10.00 -30.23
CA ALA A 243 0.49 9.47 -31.20
C ALA A 243 1.89 9.26 -30.60
N THR A 244 2.33 10.20 -29.74
CA THR A 244 3.62 10.12 -29.04
C THR A 244 3.65 8.94 -28.07
N HIS A 245 2.59 8.71 -27.28
CA HIS A 245 2.53 7.58 -26.35
C HIS A 245 2.48 6.23 -27.05
N VAL A 246 1.69 6.11 -28.13
CA VAL A 246 1.66 4.89 -28.96
C VAL A 246 3.05 4.56 -29.46
N LEU A 247 3.76 5.55 -30.04
CA LEU A 247 5.10 5.36 -30.57
C LEU A 247 6.12 5.01 -29.46
N TYR A 248 6.08 5.71 -28.33
CA TYR A 248 6.94 5.41 -27.19
C TYR A 248 6.74 3.98 -26.69
N ASN A 249 5.50 3.54 -26.49
CA ASN A 249 5.18 2.20 -26.00
C ASN A 249 5.61 1.10 -26.99
N LEU A 250 5.45 1.36 -28.29
CA LEU A 250 5.92 0.44 -29.32
C LEU A 250 7.46 0.36 -29.36
N LEU A 251 8.16 1.50 -29.30
CA LEU A 251 9.63 1.53 -29.37
C LEU A 251 10.29 0.99 -28.09
N SER A 252 9.69 1.22 -26.93
CA SER A 252 10.17 0.71 -25.63
C SER A 252 9.92 -0.78 -25.44
N ASN A 253 9.12 -1.43 -26.30
CA ASN A 253 8.82 -2.86 -26.22
C ASN A 253 9.03 -3.57 -27.58
N PRO A 254 10.25 -4.11 -27.83
CA PRO A 254 10.60 -4.78 -29.08
C PRO A 254 9.68 -5.97 -29.43
N GLN A 255 9.13 -6.66 -28.43
CA GLN A 255 8.21 -7.79 -28.66
C GLN A 255 6.84 -7.30 -29.14
N CYS A 256 6.33 -6.22 -28.55
CA CYS A 256 5.09 -5.58 -28.97
C CYS A 256 5.21 -5.04 -30.41
N LEU A 257 6.32 -4.35 -30.69
CA LEU A 257 6.64 -3.87 -32.04
C LEU A 257 6.70 -4.99 -33.07
N ASN A 258 7.34 -6.12 -32.74
CA ASN A 258 7.42 -7.28 -33.64
C ASN A 258 6.04 -7.91 -33.91
N ARG A 259 5.14 -7.94 -32.91
CA ARG A 259 3.77 -8.44 -33.09
C ARG A 259 2.95 -7.52 -33.98
N VAL A 260 3.01 -6.21 -33.77
CA VAL A 260 2.37 -5.23 -34.66
C VAL A 260 2.90 -5.34 -36.09
N ARG A 261 4.23 -5.46 -36.27
CA ARG A 261 4.85 -5.71 -37.58
C ARG A 261 4.36 -7.01 -38.21
N THR A 262 4.16 -8.06 -37.41
CA THR A 262 3.66 -9.35 -37.89
C THR A 262 2.22 -9.23 -38.38
N GLU A 263 1.37 -8.51 -37.66
CA GLU A 263 0.00 -8.23 -38.11
C GLU A 263 -0.04 -7.36 -39.37
N LEU A 264 0.75 -6.29 -39.41
CA LEU A 264 0.85 -5.43 -40.59
C LEU A 264 1.36 -6.20 -41.82
N ALA A 265 2.28 -7.15 -41.63
CA ALA A 265 2.76 -8.01 -42.71
C ALA A 265 1.72 -9.01 -43.23
N MET A 266 0.58 -9.21 -42.54
CA MET A 266 -0.55 -10.01 -43.03
C MET A 266 -1.40 -9.23 -44.06
N LEU A 267 -1.27 -7.91 -44.11
CA LEU A 267 -1.90 -7.06 -45.12
C LEU A 267 -1.03 -7.07 -46.39
N SER A 268 -1.65 -7.13 -47.58
CA SER A 268 -0.92 -7.47 -48.80
C SER A 268 0.04 -6.36 -49.26
N GLY A 269 1.34 -6.72 -49.39
CA GLY A 269 2.29 -6.22 -50.39
C GLY A 269 2.96 -4.86 -50.15
N GLU A 270 4.18 -4.89 -49.62
CA GLU A 270 5.10 -3.75 -49.35
C GLU A 270 4.63 -2.77 -48.26
N TYR A 271 5.51 -2.49 -47.29
CA TYR A 271 5.23 -1.62 -46.14
C TYR A 271 4.82 -0.18 -46.53
N ASP A 272 5.09 0.21 -47.77
CA ASP A 272 4.93 1.57 -48.29
C ASP A 272 3.48 2.00 -48.54
N ASP A 273 2.49 1.10 -48.42
CA ASP A 273 1.07 1.44 -48.57
C ASP A 273 0.16 0.78 -47.52
N VAL A 274 0.74 0.12 -46.50
CA VAL A 274 -0.01 -0.73 -45.56
C VAL A 274 -1.07 0.04 -44.75
N TRP A 275 -0.87 1.35 -44.54
CA TRP A 275 -1.82 2.21 -43.84
C TRP A 275 -3.04 2.61 -44.68
N ARG A 276 -2.99 2.39 -46.00
CA ARG A 276 -4.11 2.61 -46.93
C ARG A 276 -5.01 1.39 -47.05
N ASP A 277 -4.55 0.22 -46.60
CA ASP A 277 -5.38 -0.98 -46.57
C ASP A 277 -6.55 -0.74 -45.59
N PRO A 278 -7.82 -0.76 -46.04
CA PRO A 278 -8.96 -0.52 -45.16
C PRO A 278 -9.02 -1.49 -43.96
N SER A 279 -8.45 -2.68 -44.10
CA SER A 279 -8.40 -3.70 -43.04
C SER A 279 -7.33 -3.44 -41.98
N VAL A 280 -6.49 -2.40 -42.15
CA VAL A 280 -5.55 -1.95 -41.09
C VAL A 280 -6.28 -1.57 -39.80
N THR A 281 -7.49 -1.02 -39.94
CA THR A 281 -8.35 -0.68 -38.80
C THR A 281 -9.05 -1.88 -38.17
N ASP A 282 -8.92 -3.07 -38.76
CA ASP A 282 -9.46 -4.34 -38.24
C ASP A 282 -8.38 -5.20 -37.57
N LEU A 283 -7.10 -4.75 -37.57
CA LEU A 283 -6.00 -5.49 -36.97
C LEU A 283 -6.10 -5.52 -35.43
N PRO A 284 -6.27 -6.71 -34.82
CA PRO A 284 -6.69 -6.80 -33.42
C PRO A 284 -5.61 -6.35 -32.44
N TYR A 285 -4.33 -6.66 -32.67
CA TYR A 285 -3.24 -6.27 -31.78
C TYR A 285 -2.85 -4.80 -31.97
N LEU A 286 -2.81 -4.29 -33.21
CA LEU A 286 -2.62 -2.85 -33.45
C LEU A 286 -3.73 -2.01 -32.77
N ASN A 287 -4.99 -2.42 -32.91
CA ASN A 287 -6.11 -1.78 -32.22
C ASN A 287 -6.01 -1.88 -30.70
N ALA A 288 -5.55 -3.02 -30.18
CA ALA A 288 -5.32 -3.18 -28.75
C ALA A 288 -4.23 -2.23 -28.24
N VAL A 289 -3.11 -2.06 -28.97
CA VAL A 289 -2.03 -1.13 -28.60
C VAL A 289 -2.49 0.33 -28.64
N ILE A 290 -3.25 0.73 -29.66
CA ILE A 290 -3.82 2.09 -29.77
C ILE A 290 -4.80 2.33 -28.63
N SER A 291 -5.73 1.40 -28.40
CA SER A 291 -6.73 1.49 -27.34
C SER A 291 -6.07 1.54 -25.97
N GLU A 292 -5.05 0.73 -25.75
CA GLU A 292 -4.31 0.68 -24.50
C GLU A 292 -3.47 1.95 -24.26
N SER A 293 -2.84 2.47 -25.32
CA SER A 293 -2.09 3.72 -25.23
C SER A 293 -2.99 4.92 -24.97
N ILE A 294 -4.21 4.94 -25.55
CA ILE A 294 -5.23 5.94 -25.24
C ILE A 294 -5.80 5.73 -23.83
N ARG A 295 -5.92 4.49 -23.34
CA ARG A 295 -6.37 4.17 -21.97
C ARG A 295 -5.38 4.65 -20.91
N LEU A 296 -4.08 4.49 -21.19
CA LEU A 296 -2.99 4.90 -20.33
C LEU A 296 -2.73 6.42 -20.37
N ASN A 297 -3.33 7.13 -21.33
CA ASN A 297 -3.07 8.53 -21.59
C ASN A 297 -4.31 9.43 -21.43
N ASP A 298 -4.25 10.41 -20.54
CA ASP A 298 -5.38 11.27 -20.22
C ASP A 298 -5.43 12.50 -21.14
N THR A 299 -6.21 12.43 -22.23
CA THR A 299 -6.14 13.43 -23.32
C THR A 299 -7.09 14.62 -23.21
N ALA A 300 -7.83 14.75 -22.10
CA ALA A 300 -8.63 15.95 -21.85
C ALA A 300 -8.51 16.35 -20.39
N ALA A 301 -7.68 17.35 -20.09
CA ALA A 301 -7.43 17.85 -18.74
C ALA A 301 -8.69 18.38 -18.00
N ILE A 302 -9.88 18.37 -18.61
CA ILE A 302 -11.15 18.81 -18.02
C ILE A 302 -12.32 17.94 -18.53
N ARG A 303 -12.85 17.02 -17.70
CA ARG A 303 -14.19 16.44 -17.88
C ARG A 303 -15.18 17.07 -16.91
N PHE A 304 -16.30 17.60 -17.42
CA PHE A 304 -17.35 18.19 -16.57
C PHE A 304 -18.15 17.11 -15.84
N PRO A 305 -18.37 17.24 -14.52
CA PRO A 305 -19.24 16.34 -13.78
C PRO A 305 -20.68 16.45 -14.29
N ARG A 306 -21.35 15.31 -14.51
CA ARG A 306 -22.75 15.23 -14.96
C ARG A 306 -23.47 14.24 -14.08
N GLU A 307 -24.56 14.61 -13.43
CA GLU A 307 -25.25 13.78 -12.43
C GLU A 307 -26.70 13.53 -12.89
N SER A 308 -27.24 12.33 -12.71
CA SER A 308 -28.68 12.11 -12.92
C SER A 308 -29.45 12.52 -11.67
N PRO A 309 -30.39 13.47 -11.70
CA PRO A 309 -31.18 13.87 -10.53
C PRO A 309 -32.23 12.82 -10.17
N ASP A 310 -32.60 11.95 -11.11
CA ASP A 310 -33.53 10.85 -10.92
C ASP A 310 -32.84 9.50 -11.21
N PRO A 311 -33.23 8.42 -10.50
CA PRO A 311 -32.70 7.09 -10.78
C PRO A 311 -33.25 6.55 -12.11
N ILE A 312 -32.43 5.81 -12.85
CA ILE A 312 -32.72 5.35 -14.22
C ILE A 312 -32.69 3.84 -14.31
N PHE A 313 -33.74 3.26 -14.87
CA PHE A 313 -33.76 1.85 -15.24
C PHE A 313 -33.23 1.67 -16.67
N TYR A 314 -32.17 0.87 -16.83
CA TYR A 314 -31.61 0.51 -18.13
C TYR A 314 -31.30 -0.98 -18.20
N GLN A 315 -31.77 -1.64 -19.27
CA GLN A 315 -31.66 -3.09 -19.46
C GLN A 315 -32.03 -3.90 -18.20
N GLY A 316 -33.10 -3.48 -17.51
CA GLY A 316 -33.60 -4.12 -16.29
C GLY A 316 -32.84 -3.80 -15.01
N LYS A 317 -31.91 -2.84 -15.01
CA LYS A 317 -31.05 -2.50 -13.84
C LYS A 317 -31.18 -1.03 -13.45
N LEU A 318 -31.18 -0.75 -12.15
CA LEU A 318 -31.40 0.58 -11.59
C LEU A 318 -30.09 1.32 -11.32
N VAL A 319 -29.88 2.41 -12.02
CA VAL A 319 -28.83 3.41 -11.80
C VAL A 319 -29.37 4.45 -10.81
N PRO A 320 -28.75 4.66 -9.63
CA PRO A 320 -29.24 5.61 -8.62
C PRO A 320 -29.22 7.08 -9.08
N ALA A 321 -29.90 7.98 -8.37
CA ALA A 321 -29.81 9.44 -8.56
C ALA A 321 -28.59 10.05 -7.83
N GLY A 322 -27.88 11.00 -8.45
CA GLY A 322 -26.64 11.63 -7.98
C GLY A 322 -25.30 11.07 -8.53
N PRO A 323 -25.18 9.86 -9.11
CA PRO A 323 -23.94 9.40 -9.68
C PRO A 323 -23.56 10.15 -10.95
N ARG A 324 -22.24 10.31 -11.15
CA ARG A 324 -21.67 10.77 -12.41
C ARG A 324 -21.42 9.62 -13.36
N PRO A 325 -22.13 9.48 -14.50
CA PRO A 325 -21.84 8.42 -15.46
C PRO A 325 -20.64 8.82 -16.32
N SER A 326 -19.60 7.97 -16.36
CA SER A 326 -18.39 8.18 -17.16
C SER A 326 -18.19 7.02 -18.15
N PRO A 327 -18.06 7.28 -19.46
CA PRO A 327 -17.58 6.31 -20.43
C PRO A 327 -16.09 6.12 -20.16
N ASP A 328 -15.75 4.88 -19.83
CA ASP A 328 -14.45 4.46 -19.31
C ASP A 328 -13.28 5.05 -20.13
N HIS A 329 -12.45 5.86 -19.49
CA HIS A 329 -11.18 6.42 -20.00
C HIS A 329 -10.37 6.99 -18.81
N TYR A 330 -10.18 6.20 -17.75
CA TYR A 330 -9.16 6.51 -16.75
C TYR A 330 -8.50 5.23 -16.26
N ALA A 331 -7.32 4.97 -16.81
CA ALA A 331 -6.31 4.17 -16.14
C ALA A 331 -4.96 4.86 -16.20
N ALA A 332 -4.80 5.89 -15.39
CA ALA A 332 -3.50 6.15 -14.80
C ALA A 332 -3.51 5.46 -13.43
N PHE A 333 -3.17 4.17 -13.37
CA PHE A 333 -2.60 3.43 -12.22
C PHE A 333 -2.47 1.94 -12.59
N VAL A 334 -1.56 1.62 -13.52
CA VAL A 334 -0.69 0.43 -13.48
C VAL A 334 0.71 0.93 -13.90
N PHE A 335 1.71 0.63 -13.08
CA PHE A 335 3.07 1.17 -13.11
C PHE A 335 3.79 1.06 -14.48
N PRO A 336 4.54 2.10 -14.87
CA PRO A 336 5.98 1.94 -15.10
C PRO A 336 6.82 2.97 -14.30
N ASP A 337 8.14 2.78 -14.33
CA ASP A 337 9.21 3.32 -13.47
C ASP A 337 9.28 4.85 -13.21
N PRO A 338 10.03 5.30 -12.17
CA PRO A 338 9.87 6.59 -11.50
C PRO A 338 10.33 7.78 -12.34
N PRO A 339 9.65 8.93 -12.16
CA PRO A 339 10.34 10.20 -12.26
C PRO A 339 10.08 11.10 -11.03
N THR A 340 11.19 11.40 -10.35
CA THR A 340 11.56 12.72 -9.79
C THR A 340 10.47 13.52 -9.06
N ILE A 341 10.47 13.42 -7.73
CA ILE A 341 9.96 14.45 -6.82
C ILE A 341 10.98 15.60 -6.80
N PRO A 342 10.56 16.88 -6.68
CA PRO A 342 11.39 18.00 -7.03
C PRO A 342 12.51 18.26 -6.01
N ARG A 343 13.66 18.71 -6.51
CA ARG A 343 14.65 19.42 -5.70
C ARG A 343 13.96 20.62 -5.06
N ASP A 344 14.04 20.69 -3.73
CA ASP A 344 13.87 21.97 -3.05
C ASP A 344 15.25 22.63 -3.03
N ASP A 345 15.32 23.80 -3.66
CA ASP A 345 16.53 24.52 -3.98
C ASP A 345 16.95 25.39 -2.80
N ASN A 346 17.12 24.80 -1.62
CA ASN A 346 17.79 25.46 -0.52
C ASN A 346 18.93 24.56 -0.03
N GLU A 347 20.11 24.87 -0.54
CA GLU A 347 21.40 24.44 0.00
C GLU A 347 21.44 24.81 1.49
N ASP A 348 21.28 23.81 2.35
CA ASP A 348 22.27 23.47 3.37
C ASP A 348 22.13 21.97 3.71
N ASP A 349 23.25 21.29 3.53
CA ASP A 349 23.45 19.85 3.45
C ASP A 349 23.60 19.22 4.84
N ASP A 350 22.60 18.45 5.28
CA ASP A 350 22.80 17.42 6.32
C ASP A 350 21.96 16.14 6.14
N GLY A 351 21.40 15.87 4.96
CA GLY A 351 20.81 14.55 4.65
C GLY A 351 19.68 14.06 5.59
N THR A 352 19.10 14.91 6.44
CA THR A 352 18.01 14.54 7.37
C THR A 352 16.70 15.24 6.99
N THR A 353 15.86 14.58 6.18
CA THR A 353 14.46 15.00 6.03
C THR A 353 13.59 14.34 7.08
N ASP A 354 13.26 15.08 8.15
CA ASP A 354 12.16 14.76 9.07
C ASP A 354 10.83 14.89 8.32
N ILE A 355 10.29 13.77 7.83
CA ILE A 355 8.92 13.71 7.27
C ILE A 355 7.94 13.55 8.43
N TYR A 356 7.82 14.59 9.26
CA TYR A 356 6.74 14.71 10.22
C TYR A 356 5.63 15.54 9.57
N ASP A 357 4.65 14.88 8.91
CA ASP A 357 3.39 15.55 8.55
C ASP A 357 2.42 15.47 9.75
N PRO A 358 2.17 16.57 10.49
CA PRO A 358 1.26 16.57 11.63
C PRO A 358 -0.20 16.22 11.26
N ARG A 359 -0.55 16.08 9.98
CA ARG A 359 -1.86 15.58 9.53
C ARG A 359 -2.03 14.06 9.66
N LEU A 360 -0.96 13.30 9.89
CA LEU A 360 -1.01 11.85 10.15
C LEU A 360 -1.45 11.51 11.60
N VAL A 361 -1.55 12.51 12.48
CA VAL A 361 -1.99 12.37 13.89
C VAL A 361 -3.52 12.19 14.04
N TRP A 362 -4.28 12.21 12.93
CA TRP A 362 -5.74 12.32 12.96
C TRP A 362 -6.51 11.13 13.58
N ILE A 363 -5.94 9.93 13.68
CA ILE A 363 -6.59 8.80 14.37
C ILE A 363 -6.67 9.06 15.89
N ARG A 364 -5.72 9.83 16.45
CA ARG A 364 -5.71 10.21 17.86
C ARG A 364 -6.67 11.37 18.19
N SER A 365 -6.84 12.33 17.29
CA SER A 365 -7.60 13.56 17.60
C SER A 365 -9.13 13.40 17.58
N ILE A 366 -9.67 12.35 16.93
CA ILE A 366 -11.13 12.11 16.89
C ILE A 366 -11.68 11.64 18.25
N TYR A 367 -10.84 11.11 19.15
CA TYR A 367 -11.29 10.48 20.40
C TYR A 367 -10.84 11.17 21.69
N ASN A 368 -10.13 12.29 21.62
CA ASN A 368 -9.82 13.11 22.80
C ASN A 368 -10.96 14.08 23.12
N ASN A 369 -12.02 13.55 23.71
CA ASN A 369 -12.78 14.27 24.72
C ASN A 369 -13.02 13.30 25.89
N ASP A 370 -12.37 13.64 27.01
CA ASP A 370 -12.42 13.02 28.33
C ASP A 370 -11.68 11.68 28.51
N LYS A 371 -10.51 11.81 29.16
CA LYS A 371 -9.60 10.81 29.77
C LYS A 371 -8.48 10.30 28.86
N GLY A 372 -7.29 10.86 29.06
CA GLY A 372 -6.07 10.54 28.33
C GLY A 372 -5.57 9.11 28.56
N TYR A 373 -5.86 8.22 27.61
CA TYR A 373 -5.48 6.80 27.66
C TYR A 373 -4.43 6.39 26.61
N PHE A 374 -3.95 7.31 25.78
CA PHE A 374 -2.85 7.10 24.83
C PHE A 374 -1.99 8.37 24.82
N GLU A 375 -0.65 8.24 24.83
CA GLU A 375 0.24 9.40 24.89
C GLU A 375 -0.11 10.46 23.82
N SER A 376 -0.42 11.67 24.27
CA SER A 376 -0.26 12.88 23.48
C SER A 376 0.65 13.77 24.31
N ASP A 377 1.86 14.06 23.82
CA ASP A 377 2.70 15.07 24.45
C ASP A 377 2.01 16.42 24.23
N GLU A 378 1.51 17.02 25.30
CA GLU A 378 0.63 18.19 25.27
C GLU A 378 1.35 19.43 24.69
N ASP A 379 2.69 19.41 24.68
CA ASP A 379 3.56 20.49 24.20
C ASP A 379 3.88 20.40 22.69
N GLU A 380 3.85 19.21 22.08
CA GLU A 380 3.93 19.06 20.61
C GLU A 380 2.67 19.63 19.92
N ILE A 381 1.50 19.46 20.57
CA ILE A 381 0.20 19.93 20.06
C ILE A 381 0.12 21.47 20.07
N LYS A 382 0.63 22.12 21.14
CA LYS A 382 0.61 23.58 21.27
C LYS A 382 1.55 24.27 20.28
N THR A 383 2.66 23.61 19.93
CA THR A 383 3.64 24.12 18.97
C THR A 383 3.18 23.95 17.52
N ALA A 384 2.47 22.85 17.20
CA ALA A 384 1.98 22.57 15.85
C ALA A 384 0.73 23.38 15.43
N MET A 385 -0.04 23.94 16.36
CA MET A 385 -1.37 24.51 16.09
C MET A 385 -1.49 26.03 16.13
N GLY A 386 -0.39 26.80 16.26
CA GLY A 386 -0.42 28.23 16.56
C GLY A 386 -1.63 29.01 15.99
N TYR A 387 -2.64 29.28 16.82
CA TYR A 387 -3.66 30.36 16.77
C TYR A 387 -4.76 30.14 17.86
N PRO A 388 -5.52 31.19 18.26
CA PRO A 388 -5.99 31.39 19.62
C PRO A 388 -7.43 30.90 19.85
N ASN A 389 -7.74 30.69 21.13
CA ASN A 389 -9.04 30.31 21.70
C ASN A 389 -10.28 30.91 21.00
N ASP A 390 -11.13 30.06 20.40
CA ASP A 390 -12.57 30.35 20.25
C ASP A 390 -13.37 29.03 20.22
N PRO A 391 -14.61 28.96 20.78
CA PRO A 391 -15.30 27.71 21.08
C PRO A 391 -16.12 27.15 19.90
N ILE A 392 -16.07 25.83 19.78
CA ILE A 392 -16.59 25.01 18.67
C ILE A 392 -18.13 24.97 18.62
N LYS A 393 -18.71 25.25 17.45
CA LYS A 393 -20.10 24.88 17.08
C LYS A 393 -20.15 23.43 16.57
N LYS A 394 -21.15 22.67 17.06
CA LYS A 394 -21.52 21.33 16.57
C LYS A 394 -22.18 21.43 15.19
N ASP A 395 -21.70 20.68 14.19
CA ASP A 395 -22.55 20.14 13.11
C ASP A 395 -21.85 19.09 12.21
N THR A 396 -22.62 18.08 11.83
CA THR A 396 -22.62 17.11 10.69
C THR A 396 -21.38 16.78 9.80
N GLU A 397 -20.18 17.28 10.06
CA GLU A 397 -18.96 17.07 9.22
C GLU A 397 -18.26 15.70 9.36
N HIS A 398 -18.75 14.79 10.19
CA HIS A 398 -18.00 13.60 10.60
C HIS A 398 -17.89 12.48 9.53
N VAL A 399 -18.83 12.42 8.58
CA VAL A 399 -18.91 11.32 7.60
C VAL A 399 -18.03 11.57 6.36
N ASP A 400 -17.89 12.82 5.91
CA ASP A 400 -17.06 13.17 4.74
C ASP A 400 -15.54 13.10 5.07
N ARG A 401 -15.17 13.28 6.34
CA ARG A 401 -13.78 13.10 6.83
C ARG A 401 -13.34 11.63 6.83
N LYS A 402 -14.24 10.68 7.17
CA LYS A 402 -13.96 9.23 7.18
C LYS A 402 -13.65 8.67 5.78
N GLY A 403 -14.29 9.19 4.73
CA GLY A 403 -14.01 8.81 3.33
C GLY A 403 -12.74 9.43 2.73
N LYS A 404 -12.26 10.57 3.26
CA LYS A 404 -10.95 11.14 2.92
C LYS A 404 -9.81 10.41 3.63
N PHE A 405 -10.05 9.93 4.85
CA PHE A 405 -9.11 9.13 5.64
C PHE A 405 -8.66 7.85 4.92
N ILE A 406 -9.57 6.99 4.46
CA ILE A 406 -9.21 5.73 3.76
C ILE A 406 -8.43 5.99 2.45
N ARG A 407 -8.70 7.11 1.77
CA ARG A 407 -8.04 7.49 0.51
C ARG A 407 -6.64 8.07 0.72
N ALA A 408 -6.44 8.92 1.73
CA ALA A 408 -5.11 9.39 2.13
C ALA A 408 -4.27 8.24 2.70
N TRP A 409 -4.89 7.36 3.48
CA TRP A 409 -4.25 6.23 4.16
C TRP A 409 -3.75 5.14 3.20
N ARG A 410 -4.44 4.91 2.06
CA ARG A 410 -3.94 4.07 0.96
C ARG A 410 -2.77 4.69 0.19
N HIS A 411 -2.53 6.00 0.32
CA HIS A 411 -1.43 6.72 -0.33
C HIS A 411 -0.26 7.02 0.63
N ASN A 412 -0.41 6.74 1.93
CA ASN A 412 0.56 7.03 2.98
C ASN A 412 1.21 5.74 3.53
N ALA A 413 2.36 5.89 4.19
CA ALA A 413 3.03 4.95 5.11
C ALA A 413 2.70 3.45 5.03
N ALA A 414 1.46 3.03 5.34
CA ALA A 414 1.00 1.64 5.26
C ALA A 414 1.18 0.99 3.86
N GLY A 415 0.94 1.74 2.79
CA GLY A 415 1.15 1.27 1.42
C GLY A 415 2.63 1.12 1.05
N LEU A 416 3.50 1.97 1.59
CA LEU A 416 4.95 1.89 1.41
C LEU A 416 5.55 0.71 2.20
N MET A 417 5.01 0.44 3.39
CA MET A 417 5.42 -0.68 4.23
C MET A 417 4.81 -2.02 3.79
N GLY A 418 3.72 -2.04 3.02
CA GLY A 418 2.99 -3.28 2.75
C GLY A 418 2.52 -3.98 4.03
N SER A 419 2.17 -3.23 5.09
CA SER A 419 1.89 -3.80 6.42
C SER A 419 0.48 -4.36 6.58
N ILE A 420 -0.44 -4.03 5.67
CA ILE A 420 -1.85 -4.41 5.75
C ILE A 420 -2.25 -5.15 4.50
N LEU A 421 -2.72 -6.36 4.73
CA LEU A 421 -3.06 -7.34 3.69
C LEU A 421 -4.50 -7.13 3.21
N GLU A 422 -5.43 -6.95 4.14
CA GLU A 422 -6.85 -6.78 3.84
C GLU A 422 -7.51 -5.86 4.87
N ILE A 423 -8.41 -4.99 4.42
CA ILE A 423 -9.16 -4.07 5.29
C ILE A 423 -10.55 -4.63 5.51
N ASN A 424 -11.06 -4.54 6.73
CA ASN A 424 -12.43 -4.93 7.05
C ASN A 424 -13.41 -4.00 6.32
N PRO A 425 -14.21 -4.49 5.34
CA PRO A 425 -15.12 -3.63 4.60
C PRO A 425 -16.24 -3.07 5.48
N ASP A 426 -16.54 -3.71 6.61
CA ASP A 426 -17.57 -3.28 7.56
C ASP A 426 -17.02 -2.36 8.67
N PHE A 427 -15.72 -2.01 8.64
CA PHE A 427 -15.04 -1.22 9.68
C PHE A 427 -15.79 0.08 10.05
N LEU A 428 -16.20 0.87 9.05
CA LEU A 428 -16.87 2.16 9.30
C LEU A 428 -18.28 1.99 9.87
N GLU A 429 -18.98 0.91 9.50
CA GLU A 429 -20.31 0.59 10.02
C GLU A 429 -20.21 0.14 11.48
N ILE A 430 -19.27 -0.75 11.79
CA ILE A 430 -19.00 -1.21 13.16
C ILE A 430 -18.57 -0.02 14.03
N ALA A 431 -17.71 0.86 13.52
CA ALA A 431 -17.29 2.08 14.22
C ALA A 431 -18.49 2.96 14.60
N ALA A 432 -19.41 3.20 13.66
CA ALA A 432 -20.61 4.00 13.91
C ALA A 432 -21.53 3.34 14.97
N SER A 433 -21.61 2.01 14.98
CA SER A 433 -22.35 1.27 16.04
C SER A 433 -21.70 1.45 17.41
N LEU A 434 -20.37 1.35 17.50
CA LEU A 434 -19.64 1.56 18.76
C LEU A 434 -19.74 3.02 19.25
N ASP A 435 -19.74 4.00 18.34
CA ASP A 435 -19.99 5.41 18.65
C ASP A 435 -21.40 5.62 19.22
N ALA A 436 -22.41 4.98 18.62
CA ALA A 436 -23.80 5.03 19.10
C ALA A 436 -23.95 4.39 20.49
N GLU A 437 -23.28 3.27 20.75
CA GLU A 437 -23.22 2.66 22.09
C GLU A 437 -22.60 3.61 23.11
N ARG A 438 -21.46 4.24 22.78
CA ARG A 438 -20.78 5.22 23.64
C ARG A 438 -21.71 6.41 23.94
N ALA A 439 -22.37 6.96 22.93
CA ALA A 439 -23.32 8.07 23.08
C ALA A 439 -24.54 7.70 23.96
N ALA A 440 -24.93 6.42 23.96
CA ALA A 440 -25.98 5.88 24.82
C ALA A 440 -25.48 5.47 26.22
N GLY A 441 -24.22 5.77 26.58
CA GLY A 441 -23.62 5.40 27.86
C GLY A 441 -23.26 3.91 28.00
N LYS A 442 -23.24 3.15 26.91
CA LYS A 442 -22.91 1.72 26.87
C LYS A 442 -21.47 1.49 26.45
N VAL A 443 -20.51 1.85 27.31
CA VAL A 443 -19.08 1.60 27.07
C VAL A 443 -18.70 0.21 27.58
N ARG A 444 -18.08 -0.61 26.71
CA ARG A 444 -17.73 -2.01 27.01
C ARG A 444 -16.42 -2.21 27.77
N GLY A 445 -15.56 -1.19 27.80
CA GLY A 445 -14.28 -1.23 28.49
C GLY A 445 -13.26 -0.25 27.91
N PRO A 446 -11.98 -0.36 28.30
CA PRO A 446 -10.90 0.51 27.83
C PRO A 446 -10.69 0.49 26.31
N LEU A 447 -11.00 -0.62 25.65
CA LEU A 447 -10.81 -0.80 24.20
C LEU A 447 -12.04 -0.43 23.35
N HIS A 448 -13.10 0.12 23.93
CA HIS A 448 -14.34 0.43 23.20
C HIS A 448 -14.10 1.43 22.05
N GLY A 449 -14.29 0.98 20.81
CA GLY A 449 -14.07 1.79 19.60
C GLY A 449 -12.60 1.90 19.16
N ILE A 450 -11.65 1.26 19.86
CA ILE A 450 -10.23 1.36 19.55
C ILE A 450 -9.90 0.45 18.35
N PRO A 451 -9.36 1.00 17.24
CA PRO A 451 -8.98 0.20 16.08
C PRO A 451 -7.80 -0.74 16.34
N TYR A 452 -7.88 -1.98 15.84
CA TYR A 452 -6.78 -2.96 15.91
C TYR A 452 -6.63 -3.80 14.64
N LEU A 453 -5.45 -4.39 14.46
CA LEU A 453 -5.15 -5.37 13.41
C LEU A 453 -4.96 -6.76 14.01
N VAL A 454 -5.25 -7.79 13.22
CA VAL A 454 -4.81 -9.16 13.51
C VAL A 454 -3.94 -9.67 12.37
N LYS A 455 -2.91 -10.45 12.68
CA LYS A 455 -2.14 -11.21 11.68
C LYS A 455 -3.08 -12.10 10.85
N ASP A 456 -2.81 -12.26 9.56
CA ASP A 456 -3.71 -12.97 8.62
C ASP A 456 -3.84 -14.50 8.88
N ASN A 457 -3.09 -15.04 9.84
CA ASN A 457 -3.30 -16.40 10.34
C ASN A 457 -4.33 -16.50 11.48
N ILE A 458 -4.94 -15.39 11.92
CA ILE A 458 -5.95 -15.35 12.99
C ILE A 458 -7.36 -15.24 12.39
N ALA A 459 -8.21 -16.25 12.59
CA ALA A 459 -9.54 -16.32 11.99
C ALA A 459 -10.49 -15.21 12.45
N THR A 460 -11.25 -14.67 11.50
CA THR A 460 -12.34 -13.71 11.73
C THR A 460 -13.54 -14.10 10.87
N LYS A 461 -14.75 -14.01 11.41
CA LYS A 461 -16.02 -14.21 10.68
C LYS A 461 -16.49 -12.97 9.91
N ASP A 462 -15.75 -11.87 10.00
CA ASP A 462 -15.92 -10.67 9.19
C ASP A 462 -15.77 -11.00 7.69
N LYS A 463 -16.13 -10.03 6.81
CA LYS A 463 -15.99 -10.18 5.35
C LYS A 463 -14.55 -9.98 4.89
N MET A 464 -13.66 -10.79 5.44
CA MET A 464 -12.23 -10.85 5.15
C MET A 464 -11.77 -12.30 5.15
N GLU A 465 -10.63 -12.56 4.54
CA GLU A 465 -10.05 -13.89 4.46
C GLU A 465 -9.14 -14.19 5.66
N THR A 466 -8.72 -15.44 5.82
CA THR A 466 -7.69 -15.87 6.79
C THR A 466 -6.82 -16.90 6.07
N THR A 467 -5.71 -16.46 5.49
CA THR A 467 -5.01 -17.26 4.48
C THR A 467 -3.57 -17.57 4.81
N ALA A 468 -3.08 -17.10 5.96
CA ALA A 468 -1.66 -17.11 6.31
C ALA A 468 -0.77 -16.57 5.17
N GLY A 469 -1.28 -15.59 4.40
CA GLY A 469 -0.57 -14.95 3.30
C GLY A 469 -0.55 -15.72 1.97
N SER A 470 -1.08 -16.94 1.88
CA SER A 470 -1.08 -17.72 0.62
C SER A 470 -2.38 -17.54 -0.18
N TRP A 471 -2.33 -17.64 -1.52
CA TRP A 471 -3.54 -17.64 -2.34
C TRP A 471 -4.35 -18.93 -2.18
N MET A 472 -3.70 -19.99 -1.73
CA MET A 472 -4.27 -21.32 -1.52
C MET A 472 -5.54 -21.36 -0.68
N LEU A 473 -5.62 -20.49 0.34
CA LEU A 473 -6.75 -20.44 1.28
C LEU A 473 -7.76 -19.33 0.97
N VAL A 474 -7.59 -18.56 -0.11
CA VAL A 474 -8.54 -17.52 -0.51
C VAL A 474 -9.90 -18.15 -0.83
N GLY A 475 -10.96 -17.62 -0.21
CA GLY A 475 -12.33 -18.13 -0.35
C GLY A 475 -12.65 -19.29 0.58
N SER A 476 -11.68 -19.76 1.39
CA SER A 476 -11.95 -20.70 2.47
C SER A 476 -12.78 -20.04 3.56
N VAL A 477 -13.70 -20.80 4.15
CA VAL A 477 -14.60 -20.30 5.18
C VAL A 477 -14.22 -20.91 6.51
N VAL A 478 -13.73 -20.05 7.42
CA VAL A 478 -13.45 -20.39 8.82
C VAL A 478 -14.75 -20.71 9.57
N PRO A 479 -14.76 -21.65 10.53
CA PRO A 479 -15.98 -22.05 11.24
C PRO A 479 -16.46 -21.03 12.27
N ARG A 480 -15.55 -20.20 12.80
CA ARG A 480 -15.79 -19.22 13.88
C ARG A 480 -14.70 -18.13 13.87
N ASP A 481 -14.90 -17.05 14.63
CA ASP A 481 -13.79 -16.17 15.00
C ASP A 481 -12.78 -16.95 15.84
N ALA A 482 -11.50 -16.60 15.73
CA ALA A 482 -10.54 -17.01 16.75
C ALA A 482 -11.00 -16.52 18.13
N PHE A 483 -10.70 -17.28 19.17
CA PHE A 483 -11.16 -16.96 20.53
C PHE A 483 -10.73 -15.54 20.95
N VAL A 484 -9.48 -15.18 20.69
CA VAL A 484 -8.92 -13.84 20.95
C VAL A 484 -9.67 -12.71 20.24
N VAL A 485 -10.14 -12.95 19.01
CA VAL A 485 -10.95 -11.98 18.25
C VAL A 485 -12.33 -11.83 18.88
N SER A 486 -12.96 -12.95 19.28
CA SER A 486 -14.26 -12.92 19.94
C SER A 486 -14.22 -12.12 21.26
N LYS A 487 -13.12 -12.26 22.03
CA LYS A 487 -12.89 -11.50 23.24
C LYS A 487 -12.65 -10.02 22.99
N LEU A 488 -11.85 -9.66 21.98
CA LEU A 488 -11.65 -8.25 21.59
C LEU A 488 -12.95 -7.58 21.16
N ARG A 489 -13.79 -8.30 20.39
CA ARG A 489 -15.12 -7.81 20.01
C ARG A 489 -16.04 -7.62 21.23
N ALA A 490 -15.98 -8.53 22.20
CA ALA A 490 -16.70 -8.39 23.47
C ALA A 490 -16.24 -7.18 24.28
N ALA A 491 -14.93 -6.89 24.29
CA ALA A 491 -14.34 -5.69 24.89
C ALA A 491 -14.64 -4.38 24.12
N GLY A 492 -15.29 -4.48 22.96
CA GLY A 492 -15.65 -3.34 22.11
C GLY A 492 -14.52 -2.85 21.21
N ALA A 493 -13.42 -3.60 21.06
CA ALA A 493 -12.36 -3.26 20.12
C ALA A 493 -12.86 -3.35 18.67
N LEU A 494 -12.33 -2.48 17.81
CA LEU A 494 -12.79 -2.32 16.43
C LEU A 494 -11.78 -2.93 15.44
N LEU A 495 -12.13 -4.06 14.84
CA LEU A 495 -11.24 -4.75 13.92
C LEU A 495 -11.08 -3.97 12.61
N PHE A 496 -9.88 -3.42 12.39
CA PHE A 496 -9.52 -2.68 11.19
C PHE A 496 -9.26 -3.59 9.98
N GLY A 497 -8.58 -4.71 10.18
CA GLY A 497 -8.17 -5.56 9.07
C GLY A 497 -7.20 -6.68 9.43
N LYS A 498 -6.66 -7.31 8.39
CA LYS A 498 -5.63 -8.33 8.40
C LYS A 498 -4.27 -7.70 8.11
N ALA A 499 -3.30 -7.94 8.97
CA ALA A 499 -1.92 -7.55 8.75
C ALA A 499 -1.20 -8.56 7.86
N THR A 500 -0.25 -8.09 7.05
CA THR A 500 0.67 -8.98 6.32
C THR A 500 1.56 -9.75 7.28
N LEU A 501 2.15 -10.83 6.77
CA LEU A 501 3.03 -11.74 7.50
C LEU A 501 3.99 -12.39 6.53
N SER A 502 5.05 -12.98 7.05
CA SER A 502 5.73 -14.03 6.32
C SER A 502 4.79 -15.23 6.14
N GLU A 503 4.73 -15.77 4.93
CA GLU A 503 3.77 -16.79 4.58
C GLU A 503 3.86 -18.05 5.46
N TRP A 504 2.70 -18.56 5.89
CA TRP A 504 2.60 -19.72 6.79
C TRP A 504 3.40 -19.58 8.09
N ALA A 505 3.54 -18.34 8.57
CA ALA A 505 4.26 -18.02 9.79
C ALA A 505 5.72 -18.50 9.81
N ASP A 506 6.40 -18.46 8.66
CA ASP A 506 7.78 -18.93 8.42
C ASP A 506 7.98 -20.45 8.31
N MET A 507 6.94 -21.27 8.54
CA MET A 507 7.06 -22.74 8.49
C MET A 507 7.35 -23.31 7.10
N ARG A 508 7.23 -22.50 6.06
CA ARG A 508 7.24 -22.97 4.68
C ARG A 508 8.63 -23.31 4.17
N SER A 509 9.60 -22.44 4.41
CA SER A 509 10.89 -22.41 3.73
C SER A 509 11.98 -22.00 4.72
N ASN A 510 13.19 -22.55 4.59
CA ASN A 510 14.33 -22.14 5.44
C ASN A 510 15.16 -20.98 4.86
N ASN A 511 14.97 -20.64 3.58
CA ASN A 511 15.64 -19.51 2.95
C ASN A 511 14.64 -18.74 2.07
N TYR A 512 14.15 -17.63 2.63
CA TYR A 512 13.07 -16.82 2.09
C TYR A 512 13.26 -15.34 2.44
N SER A 513 12.43 -14.50 1.82
CA SER A 513 12.32 -13.07 2.12
C SER A 513 11.37 -12.88 3.30
N GLU A 514 11.91 -12.56 4.47
CA GLU A 514 11.10 -12.41 5.68
C GLU A 514 10.10 -11.25 5.54
N GLY A 515 8.86 -11.46 5.97
CA GLY A 515 7.74 -10.55 5.79
C GLY A 515 7.08 -10.61 4.41
N TYR A 516 7.52 -11.51 3.52
CA TYR A 516 6.87 -11.76 2.24
C TYR A 516 5.80 -12.85 2.33
N SER A 517 4.69 -12.64 1.61
CA SER A 517 3.76 -13.70 1.24
C SER A 517 3.21 -13.48 -0.16
N ALA A 518 2.82 -14.56 -0.85
CA ALA A 518 2.35 -14.49 -2.23
C ALA A 518 1.12 -13.57 -2.38
N ARG A 519 0.23 -13.56 -1.39
CA ARG A 519 -0.97 -12.70 -1.36
C ARG A 519 -0.69 -11.31 -0.83
N GLY A 520 0.09 -11.21 0.25
CA GLY A 520 0.32 -9.95 0.96
C GLY A 520 1.41 -9.06 0.36
N GLY A 521 2.26 -9.62 -0.50
CA GLY A 521 3.49 -8.97 -0.94
C GLY A 521 4.50 -8.87 0.22
N GLN A 522 5.42 -7.91 0.11
CA GLN A 522 6.50 -7.70 1.06
C GLN A 522 6.15 -6.65 2.11
N ALA A 523 6.10 -7.05 3.38
CA ALA A 523 6.09 -6.13 4.52
C ALA A 523 7.48 -5.50 4.74
N ARG A 524 7.55 -4.27 5.22
CA ARG A 524 8.79 -3.50 5.42
C ARG A 524 8.74 -2.68 6.70
N SER A 525 9.89 -2.46 7.34
CA SER A 525 9.99 -1.66 8.57
C SER A 525 9.83 -0.17 8.26
N PRO A 526 9.07 0.61 9.07
CA PRO A 526 9.00 2.06 8.93
C PRO A 526 10.33 2.75 9.23
N TYR A 527 11.30 2.08 9.87
CA TYR A 527 12.61 2.64 10.15
C TYR A 527 13.53 2.56 8.94
N ASN A 528 13.57 1.39 8.28
CA ASN A 528 14.31 1.18 7.06
C ASN A 528 13.55 0.23 6.13
N LEU A 529 13.03 0.78 5.03
CA LEU A 529 12.21 0.05 4.06
C LEU A 529 13.03 -0.94 3.20
N THR A 530 14.36 -0.90 3.29
CA THR A 530 15.28 -1.79 2.56
C THR A 530 15.65 -3.05 3.34
N LEU A 531 15.31 -3.11 4.62
CA LEU A 531 15.64 -4.20 5.53
C LEU A 531 14.38 -4.91 6.00
N ASN A 532 14.53 -6.17 6.41
CA ASN A 532 13.39 -6.96 6.85
C ASN A 532 12.76 -6.34 8.12
N PRO A 533 11.43 -6.41 8.25
CA PRO A 533 10.71 -5.92 9.42
C PRO A 533 10.77 -6.87 10.61
N GLY A 534 11.55 -7.95 10.55
CA GLY A 534 11.33 -9.11 11.40
C GLY A 534 10.09 -9.90 10.99
N GLY A 535 9.95 -11.09 11.53
CA GLY A 535 8.91 -12.02 11.13
C GLY A 535 8.60 -13.05 12.19
N SER A 536 7.50 -13.77 12.07
CA SER A 536 6.56 -13.73 10.94
C SER A 536 5.41 -12.70 11.11
N SER A 537 5.24 -12.07 12.27
CA SER A 537 4.17 -11.06 12.50
C SER A 537 4.50 -9.67 11.94
N SER A 538 5.11 -9.63 10.76
CA SER A 538 5.75 -8.46 10.14
C SER A 538 4.81 -7.27 9.97
N GLY A 539 3.64 -7.47 9.37
CA GLY A 539 2.68 -6.40 9.13
C GLY A 539 2.07 -5.86 10.42
N SER A 540 1.83 -6.73 11.41
CA SER A 540 1.27 -6.32 12.71
C SER A 540 2.21 -5.35 13.42
N ALA A 541 3.50 -5.68 13.48
CA ALA A 541 4.50 -4.82 14.10
C ALA A 541 4.77 -3.55 13.29
N ALA A 542 4.97 -3.68 11.97
CA ALA A 542 5.20 -2.53 11.09
C ALA A 542 4.04 -1.53 11.13
N ALA A 543 2.79 -2.00 11.21
CA ALA A 543 1.62 -1.13 11.34
C ALA A 543 1.60 -0.36 12.66
N VAL A 544 1.98 -0.98 13.79
CA VAL A 544 2.07 -0.27 15.08
C VAL A 544 3.26 0.69 15.09
N GLY A 545 4.42 0.26 14.59
CA GLY A 545 5.64 1.06 14.49
C GLY A 545 5.49 2.28 13.58
N GLY A 546 4.76 2.14 12.48
CA GLY A 546 4.47 3.21 11.52
C GLY A 546 3.24 4.04 11.86
N ASN A 547 2.71 3.94 13.09
CA ASN A 547 1.51 4.67 13.55
C ASN A 547 0.23 4.46 12.71
N VAL A 548 0.14 3.31 12.04
CA VAL A 548 -1.01 2.96 11.20
C VAL A 548 -2.19 2.47 12.05
N ILE A 549 -1.89 1.77 13.15
CA ILE A 549 -2.87 1.22 14.09
C ILE A 549 -2.45 1.51 15.55
N SER A 550 -3.40 1.43 16.48
CA SER A 550 -3.14 1.64 17.92
C SER A 550 -2.41 0.44 18.54
N PHE A 551 -2.92 -0.76 18.28
CA PHE A 551 -2.32 -2.03 18.70
C PHE A 551 -2.63 -3.11 17.66
N ALA A 552 -1.92 -4.22 17.71
CA ALA A 552 -2.14 -5.35 16.84
C ALA A 552 -1.92 -6.68 17.57
N LEU A 553 -2.49 -7.75 17.02
CA LEU A 553 -2.18 -9.12 17.44
C LEU A 553 -1.20 -9.77 16.46
N GLY A 554 -0.27 -10.54 17.01
CA GLY A 554 0.62 -11.45 16.29
C GLY A 554 0.54 -12.85 16.84
N THR A 555 1.32 -13.75 16.26
CA THR A 555 1.49 -15.11 16.78
C THR A 555 2.98 -15.41 16.87
N GLU A 556 3.39 -16.12 17.91
CA GLU A 556 4.77 -16.58 18.05
C GLU A 556 4.83 -18.09 18.26
N THR A 557 5.69 -18.72 17.47
CA THR A 557 6.20 -20.09 17.65
C THR A 557 7.62 -19.99 18.18
N ASP A 558 8.50 -19.32 17.41
CA ASP A 558 9.83 -18.89 17.82
C ASP A 558 10.09 -17.49 17.26
N GLY A 559 10.25 -16.49 18.12
CA GLY A 559 10.60 -15.11 17.77
C GLY A 559 9.50 -14.27 17.10
N SER A 560 8.46 -14.90 16.55
CA SER A 560 7.46 -14.28 15.67
C SER A 560 6.58 -13.16 16.25
N VAL A 561 6.75 -12.78 17.52
CA VAL A 561 6.24 -11.55 18.16
C VAL A 561 7.41 -10.68 18.65
N ILE A 562 8.41 -11.25 19.32
CA ILE A 562 9.54 -10.48 19.88
C ILE A 562 10.43 -9.86 18.80
N ASN A 563 10.83 -10.64 17.80
CA ASN A 563 11.66 -10.21 16.68
C ASN A 563 11.02 -9.07 15.85
N PRO A 564 9.77 -9.19 15.37
CA PRO A 564 9.16 -8.08 14.65
C PRO A 564 8.87 -6.88 15.57
N ALA A 565 8.60 -7.08 16.88
CA ALA A 565 8.43 -5.94 17.78
C ALA A 565 9.71 -5.10 17.90
N GLU A 566 10.84 -5.75 18.13
CA GLU A 566 12.10 -5.04 18.33
C GLU A 566 12.63 -4.44 17.02
N ARG A 567 12.55 -5.13 15.87
CA ARG A 567 12.90 -4.57 14.54
C ARG A 567 11.97 -3.45 14.04
N ASN A 568 10.83 -3.22 14.69
CA ASN A 568 9.95 -2.08 14.42
C ASN A 568 9.91 -1.08 15.58
N GLY A 569 10.80 -1.21 16.57
CA GLY A 569 10.96 -0.28 17.67
C GLY A 569 9.68 -0.12 18.49
N ILE A 570 8.95 -1.20 18.75
CA ILE A 570 7.70 -1.21 19.54
C ILE A 570 7.77 -2.23 20.68
N VAL A 571 6.76 -2.22 21.55
CA VAL A 571 6.58 -3.24 22.57
C VAL A 571 5.90 -4.46 21.98
N GLY A 572 6.46 -5.63 22.24
CA GLY A 572 5.87 -6.94 21.95
C GLY A 572 5.78 -7.77 23.22
N ILE A 573 4.64 -8.39 23.47
CA ILE A 573 4.46 -9.36 24.56
C ILE A 573 4.15 -10.72 23.94
N LYS A 574 5.06 -11.67 24.14
CA LYS A 574 4.84 -13.10 23.94
C LYS A 574 4.42 -13.69 25.29
N PRO A 575 3.16 -14.12 25.47
CA PRO A 575 2.75 -14.70 26.75
C PRO A 575 3.20 -16.16 26.90
N THR A 576 2.97 -16.73 28.09
CA THR A 576 3.10 -18.17 28.34
C THR A 576 2.19 -18.94 27.39
N VAL A 577 2.66 -20.06 26.85
CA VAL A 577 1.84 -20.95 26.02
C VAL A 577 0.67 -21.45 26.85
N GLY A 578 -0.56 -21.16 26.39
CA GLY A 578 -1.79 -21.43 27.13
C GLY A 578 -2.38 -20.22 27.87
N LEU A 579 -1.72 -19.07 27.94
CA LEU A 579 -2.36 -17.87 28.51
C LEU A 579 -3.47 -17.31 27.59
N THR A 580 -3.20 -17.33 26.29
CA THR A 580 -4.11 -16.89 25.24
C THR A 580 -4.47 -18.10 24.37
N SER A 581 -5.76 -18.33 24.14
CA SER A 581 -6.22 -19.42 23.28
C SER A 581 -5.73 -19.27 21.84
N ARG A 582 -5.37 -20.41 21.25
CA ARG A 582 -4.93 -20.55 19.85
C ARG A 582 -6.04 -21.10 18.96
N ALA A 583 -7.23 -21.34 19.52
CA ALA A 583 -8.36 -21.82 18.74
C ALA A 583 -8.75 -20.82 17.64
N GLY A 584 -8.81 -21.31 16.40
CA GLY A 584 -9.05 -20.48 15.21
C GLY A 584 -7.82 -19.74 14.68
N VAL A 585 -6.61 -20.14 15.07
CA VAL A 585 -5.35 -19.66 14.50
C VAL A 585 -4.75 -20.75 13.62
N ILE A 586 -4.22 -20.42 12.44
CA ILE A 586 -3.46 -21.37 11.61
C ILE A 586 -2.17 -21.71 12.36
N PRO A 587 -1.96 -22.99 12.73
CA PRO A 587 -0.94 -23.37 13.71
C PRO A 587 0.41 -23.71 13.08
N GLU A 588 1.43 -23.74 13.93
CA GLU A 588 2.75 -24.28 13.65
C GLU A 588 3.12 -25.40 14.64
N SER A 589 3.19 -25.10 15.94
CA SER A 589 3.41 -26.10 16.99
C SER A 589 2.51 -25.89 18.20
N ILE A 590 1.78 -26.94 18.60
CA ILE A 590 1.02 -26.96 19.86
C ILE A 590 1.86 -26.77 21.12
N HIS A 591 3.19 -26.92 21.09
CA HIS A 591 4.03 -26.73 22.27
C HIS A 591 4.54 -25.30 22.42
N GLN A 592 4.53 -24.51 21.35
CA GLN A 592 5.17 -23.19 21.31
C GLN A 592 4.23 -22.05 20.89
N ASP A 593 3.22 -22.34 20.06
CA ASP A 593 2.32 -21.34 19.52
C ASP A 593 1.64 -20.54 20.63
N THR A 594 1.61 -19.22 20.47
CA THR A 594 0.82 -18.32 21.33
C THR A 594 0.42 -17.05 20.59
N VAL A 595 -0.67 -16.40 21.01
CA VAL A 595 -1.10 -15.12 20.45
C VAL A 595 -0.52 -13.99 21.28
N GLY A 596 0.40 -13.24 20.68
CA GLY A 596 1.03 -12.08 21.31
C GLY A 596 0.40 -10.75 20.93
N THR A 597 0.82 -9.72 21.65
CA THR A 597 0.29 -8.35 21.48
C THR A 597 1.37 -7.35 21.17
N PHE A 598 1.08 -6.42 20.27
CA PHE A 598 1.92 -5.29 19.93
C PHE A 598 1.30 -3.97 20.36
N GLY A 599 2.11 -3.12 20.98
CA GLY A 599 1.73 -1.76 21.36
C GLY A 599 2.90 -0.80 21.18
N ARG A 600 2.63 0.49 21.02
CA ARG A 600 3.72 1.49 21.07
C ARG A 600 4.24 1.70 22.47
N THR A 601 3.42 1.40 23.46
CA THR A 601 3.74 1.43 24.89
C THR A 601 3.43 0.08 25.53
N VAL A 602 4.03 -0.18 26.70
CA VAL A 602 3.70 -1.35 27.52
C VAL A 602 2.22 -1.33 27.89
N ARG A 603 1.69 -0.16 28.24
CA ARG A 603 0.26 0.01 28.55
C ARG A 603 -0.65 -0.46 27.41
N ASP A 604 -0.34 -0.09 26.17
CA ASP A 604 -1.17 -0.45 25.01
C ASP A 604 -1.16 -1.96 24.76
N ALA A 605 0.03 -2.59 24.82
CA ALA A 605 0.17 -4.03 24.66
C ALA A 605 -0.56 -4.79 25.78
N VAL A 606 -0.48 -4.30 27.02
CA VAL A 606 -1.14 -4.91 28.19
C VAL A 606 -2.66 -4.79 28.13
N TYR A 607 -3.22 -3.67 27.67
CA TYR A 607 -4.66 -3.58 27.46
C TYR A 607 -5.16 -4.56 26.40
N ALA A 608 -4.37 -4.80 25.35
CA ALA A 608 -4.68 -5.85 24.38
C ALA A 608 -4.61 -7.24 25.04
N LEU A 609 -3.58 -7.50 25.86
CA LEU A 609 -3.40 -8.78 26.57
C LEU A 609 -4.59 -9.06 27.51
N ASP A 610 -5.00 -8.07 28.28
CA ASP A 610 -6.16 -8.12 29.19
C ASP A 610 -7.45 -8.47 28.47
N ALA A 611 -7.60 -7.99 27.25
CA ALA A 611 -8.75 -8.34 26.44
C ALA A 611 -8.71 -9.80 25.98
N ILE A 612 -7.55 -10.40 25.69
CA ILE A 612 -7.46 -11.69 25.00
C ILE A 612 -7.14 -12.92 25.87
N TYR A 613 -6.55 -12.76 27.07
CA TYR A 613 -6.18 -13.92 27.92
C TYR A 613 -7.41 -14.67 28.44
N GLY A 614 -7.35 -15.98 28.60
CA GLY A 614 -8.38 -16.70 29.33
C GLY A 614 -8.62 -18.13 28.84
N PRO A 615 -9.30 -18.94 29.68
CA PRO A 615 -9.57 -20.32 29.38
C PRO A 615 -10.53 -20.47 28.21
N ASP A 616 -10.22 -21.39 27.31
CA ASP A 616 -11.00 -21.78 26.15
C ASP A 616 -11.08 -23.31 26.06
N PRO A 617 -12.28 -23.93 26.09
CA PRO A 617 -12.42 -25.38 25.96
C PRO A 617 -11.94 -25.94 24.61
N LEU A 618 -11.72 -25.10 23.61
CA LEU A 618 -11.19 -25.49 22.29
C LEU A 618 -9.66 -25.51 22.25
N ASP A 619 -9.00 -25.07 23.32
CA ASP A 619 -7.56 -25.10 23.48
C ASP A 619 -7.19 -25.61 24.87
N ASN A 620 -6.80 -26.88 24.94
CA ASN A 620 -6.52 -27.57 26.19
C ASN A 620 -5.36 -26.95 26.99
N TYR A 621 -4.42 -26.22 26.35
CA TYR A 621 -3.32 -25.56 27.06
C TYR A 621 -3.82 -24.47 28.00
N THR A 622 -4.96 -23.85 27.67
CA THR A 622 -5.55 -22.80 28.50
C THR A 622 -6.14 -23.31 29.82
N SER A 623 -6.31 -24.63 29.97
CA SER A 623 -6.75 -25.24 31.23
C SER A 623 -5.69 -25.16 32.34
N ALA A 624 -4.41 -25.01 31.98
CA ALA A 624 -3.30 -24.86 32.92
C ALA A 624 -3.07 -23.41 33.36
N GLN A 625 -3.86 -22.47 32.85
CA GLN A 625 -3.64 -21.05 33.04
C GLN A 625 -3.69 -20.62 34.50
N ILE A 626 -2.66 -19.89 34.92
CA ILE A 626 -2.65 -19.11 36.16
C ILE A 626 -2.67 -17.64 35.73
N SER A 627 -3.74 -16.93 36.09
CA SER A 627 -3.92 -15.52 35.72
C SER A 627 -4.52 -14.72 36.87
N PRO A 628 -4.22 -13.41 36.94
CA PRO A 628 -4.79 -12.53 37.95
C PRO A 628 -6.31 -12.34 37.75
N PRO A 629 -7.10 -12.20 38.83
CA PRO A 629 -8.56 -12.07 38.75
C PRO A 629 -9.03 -10.77 38.09
N THR A 630 -8.19 -9.73 38.09
CA THR A 630 -8.53 -8.37 37.59
C THR A 630 -7.65 -7.93 36.43
N GLY A 631 -7.03 -8.87 35.70
CA GLY A 631 -6.17 -8.58 34.55
C GLY A 631 -4.76 -8.15 34.93
N TYR A 632 -3.92 -7.95 33.93
CA TYR A 632 -2.52 -7.57 34.03
C TYR A 632 -2.30 -6.05 34.09
N ALA A 633 -3.24 -5.22 33.60
CA ALA A 633 -3.10 -3.76 33.65
C ALA A 633 -2.91 -3.21 35.06
N GLN A 634 -3.35 -3.93 36.10
CA GLN A 634 -3.11 -3.57 37.50
C GLN A 634 -1.64 -3.54 37.91
N PHE A 635 -0.77 -4.24 37.17
CA PHE A 635 0.67 -4.30 37.45
C PHE A 635 1.46 -3.18 36.77
N LEU A 636 0.82 -2.39 35.90
CA LEU A 636 1.45 -1.19 35.33
C LEU A 636 1.89 -0.25 36.45
N THR A 637 3.16 0.15 36.42
CA THR A 637 3.76 0.97 37.49
C THR A 637 4.70 2.01 36.91
N SER A 638 5.14 2.95 37.75
CA SER A 638 6.17 3.93 37.41
C SER A 638 7.57 3.40 37.73
N LYS A 639 8.59 4.13 37.25
CA LYS A 639 10.02 3.92 37.52
C LYS A 639 10.38 3.82 39.00
N ALA A 640 9.55 4.37 39.90
CA ALA A 640 9.76 4.28 41.35
C ALA A 640 9.82 2.81 41.85
N ALA A 641 9.17 1.88 41.13
CA ALA A 641 9.23 0.46 41.47
C ALA A 641 10.64 -0.15 41.32
N LEU A 642 11.50 0.43 40.46
CA LEU A 642 12.84 -0.10 40.19
C LEU A 642 13.76 -0.06 41.41
N ALA A 643 13.51 0.81 42.39
CA ALA A 643 14.34 0.95 43.59
C ALA A 643 14.49 -0.33 44.43
N ASN A 644 13.64 -1.33 44.21
CA ASN A 644 13.69 -2.62 44.90
C ASN A 644 13.78 -3.81 43.93
N ALA A 645 14.00 -3.57 42.64
CA ALA A 645 14.07 -4.61 41.64
C ALA A 645 15.46 -5.28 41.62
N THR A 646 15.52 -6.58 41.37
CA THR A 646 16.76 -7.33 41.19
C THR A 646 16.74 -8.12 39.88
N PHE A 647 17.51 -7.69 38.90
CA PHE A 647 17.54 -8.30 37.58
C PHE A 647 18.82 -9.09 37.32
N GLY A 648 18.72 -10.18 36.56
CA GLY A 648 19.87 -10.93 36.05
C GLY A 648 20.29 -10.50 34.65
N ILE A 649 21.58 -10.60 34.37
CA ILE A 649 22.16 -10.43 33.03
C ILE A 649 22.94 -11.71 32.70
N PRO A 650 22.31 -12.68 31.99
CA PRO A 650 23.00 -13.89 31.49
C PRO A 650 23.98 -13.52 30.36
N TRP A 651 25.19 -13.14 30.75
CA TRP A 651 26.19 -12.54 29.87
C TRP A 651 26.69 -13.49 28.78
N ASN A 652 27.19 -14.66 29.17
CA ASN A 652 27.74 -15.68 28.27
C ASN A 652 26.65 -16.41 27.48
N SER A 653 25.42 -16.40 27.98
CA SER A 653 24.30 -17.00 27.26
C SER A 653 23.86 -16.12 26.08
N PHE A 654 23.88 -14.79 26.22
CA PHE A 654 23.30 -13.89 25.19
C PHE A 654 24.11 -12.63 24.89
N TRP A 655 24.58 -11.90 25.90
CA TRP A 655 25.20 -10.58 25.72
C TRP A 655 26.55 -10.61 24.99
N VAL A 656 27.26 -11.73 25.07
CA VAL A 656 28.49 -11.98 24.29
C VAL A 656 28.26 -11.97 22.77
N TYR A 657 27.04 -12.28 22.32
CA TYR A 657 26.67 -12.33 20.89
C TYR A 657 26.14 -11.00 20.36
N THR A 658 25.89 -10.02 21.23
CA THR A 658 25.38 -8.70 20.83
C THR A 658 26.47 -7.89 20.14
N SER A 659 26.11 -7.17 19.06
CA SER A 659 27.06 -6.31 18.37
C SER A 659 27.63 -5.22 19.31
N PRO A 660 28.91 -4.81 19.15
CA PRO A 660 29.51 -3.81 20.04
C PRO A 660 28.74 -2.49 20.14
N SER A 661 28.14 -2.03 19.04
CA SER A 661 27.38 -0.77 19.00
C SER A 661 26.06 -0.86 19.78
N GLN A 662 25.31 -1.94 19.61
CA GLN A 662 24.10 -2.21 20.38
C GLN A 662 24.43 -2.47 21.85
N GLN A 663 25.48 -3.24 22.14
CA GLN A 663 25.89 -3.57 23.50
C GLN A 663 26.20 -2.30 24.30
N ALA A 664 26.88 -1.32 23.70
CA ALA A 664 27.14 -0.03 24.36
C ALA A 664 25.84 0.71 24.74
N SER A 665 24.87 0.75 23.83
CA SER A 665 23.57 1.41 24.04
C SER A 665 22.74 0.69 25.10
N LEU A 666 22.70 -0.64 25.06
CA LEU A 666 22.00 -1.47 26.05
C LEU A 666 22.63 -1.33 27.43
N LEU A 667 23.97 -1.31 27.53
CA LEU A 667 24.65 -1.09 28.80
C LEU A 667 24.36 0.30 29.39
N ALA A 668 24.20 1.33 28.56
CA ALA A 668 23.74 2.64 29.02
C ALA A 668 22.32 2.56 29.63
N LEU A 669 21.41 1.78 29.01
CA LEU A 669 20.09 1.50 29.59
C LEU A 669 20.18 0.72 30.90
N ILE A 670 21.08 -0.26 31.01
CA ILE A 670 21.33 -0.99 32.26
C ILE A 670 21.83 -0.05 33.37
N GLU A 671 22.76 0.87 33.07
CA GLU A 671 23.22 1.86 34.03
C GLU A 671 22.12 2.84 34.46
N LEU A 672 21.22 3.20 33.54
CA LEU A 672 20.04 3.99 33.86
C LEU A 672 19.11 3.23 34.84
N ILE A 673 18.84 1.95 34.57
CA ILE A 673 18.04 1.08 35.45
C ILE A 673 18.68 0.97 36.85
N LYS A 674 20.01 0.81 36.93
CA LYS A 674 20.76 0.84 38.20
C LYS A 674 20.62 2.18 38.93
N SER A 675 20.70 3.29 38.20
CA SER A 675 20.59 4.64 38.79
C SER A 675 19.21 4.91 39.39
N ALA A 676 18.17 4.22 38.89
CA ALA A 676 16.82 4.23 39.47
C ALA A 676 16.68 3.33 40.72
N GLY A 677 17.77 2.67 41.14
CA GLY A 677 17.89 1.88 42.36
C GLY A 677 17.75 0.37 42.17
N ALA A 678 17.65 -0.13 40.94
CA ALA A 678 17.61 -1.57 40.70
C ALA A 678 18.98 -2.22 40.94
N THR A 679 18.97 -3.44 41.48
CA THR A 679 20.15 -4.29 41.57
C THR A 679 20.30 -5.09 40.28
N ILE A 680 21.48 -5.06 39.69
CA ILE A 680 21.81 -5.86 38.49
C ILE A 680 22.83 -6.90 38.87
N VAL A 681 22.49 -8.16 38.66
CA VAL A 681 23.30 -9.33 39.00
C VAL A 681 23.87 -9.92 37.72
N ASN A 682 25.19 -10.00 37.65
CA ASN A 682 25.89 -10.73 36.60
C ASN A 682 26.14 -12.20 37.05
N ASN A 683 26.59 -13.06 36.13
CA ASN A 683 26.75 -14.51 36.32
C ASN A 683 25.43 -15.24 36.55
N THR A 684 24.35 -14.76 35.95
CA THR A 684 23.03 -15.40 35.98
C THR A 684 22.78 -16.22 34.72
N GLU A 685 23.80 -16.96 34.27
CA GLU A 685 23.73 -17.74 33.04
C GLU A 685 22.68 -18.84 33.11
N LEU A 686 22.14 -19.20 31.96
CA LEU A 686 21.33 -20.39 31.82
C LEU A 686 22.23 -21.59 32.11
N PRO A 687 21.91 -22.49 33.06
CA PRO A 687 22.77 -23.62 33.40
C PRO A 687 23.24 -24.44 32.19
N SER A 688 22.36 -24.63 31.21
CA SER A 688 22.63 -25.42 30.00
C SER A 688 23.03 -24.59 28.77
N TYR A 689 23.47 -23.33 28.93
CA TYR A 689 23.75 -22.44 27.79
C TYR A 689 24.76 -23.01 26.77
N GLN A 690 25.76 -23.77 27.24
CA GLN A 690 26.80 -24.34 26.37
C GLN A 690 26.29 -25.38 25.36
N THR A 691 25.15 -26.01 25.66
CA THR A 691 24.56 -27.06 24.82
C THR A 691 23.27 -26.61 24.15
N SER A 692 22.55 -25.66 24.74
CA SER A 692 21.26 -25.14 24.26
C SER A 692 21.37 -23.90 23.37
N ILE A 693 22.43 -23.08 23.54
CA ILE A 693 22.63 -21.87 22.74
C ILE A 693 23.57 -22.15 21.57
N SER A 694 23.12 -21.81 20.37
CA SER A 694 23.95 -21.82 19.16
C SER A 694 24.96 -20.66 19.20
N PRO A 695 26.27 -20.92 19.00
CA PRO A 695 27.28 -19.86 18.97
C PRO A 695 27.23 -19.01 17.70
N ASP A 696 26.55 -19.49 16.65
CA ASP A 696 26.52 -18.89 15.32
C ASP A 696 25.23 -18.09 15.04
N GLY A 697 24.48 -17.71 16.08
CA GLY A 697 23.20 -17.03 15.95
C GLY A 697 21.99 -17.96 16.12
N TRP A 698 20.80 -17.42 15.90
CA TRP A 698 19.55 -18.20 15.86
C TRP A 698 19.66 -19.37 14.88
N ASN A 699 19.31 -20.56 15.35
CA ASN A 699 19.33 -21.78 14.55
C ASN A 699 18.26 -22.74 15.07
N TRP A 700 17.18 -22.86 14.32
CA TRP A 700 16.03 -23.69 14.69
C TRP A 700 16.35 -25.19 14.74
N ASP A 701 17.33 -25.62 13.94
CA ASP A 701 17.73 -27.03 13.82
C ASP A 701 19.09 -27.31 14.49
N TYR A 702 19.45 -26.51 15.51
CA TYR A 702 20.77 -26.55 16.13
C TYR A 702 21.19 -27.96 16.59
N GLY A 703 20.29 -28.70 17.21
CA GLY A 703 20.55 -30.09 17.62
C GLY A 703 20.98 -30.97 16.45
N THR A 704 20.21 -30.98 15.36
CA THR A 704 20.51 -31.79 14.17
C THR A 704 21.80 -31.32 13.48
N THR A 705 22.05 -30.01 13.40
CA THR A 705 23.31 -29.49 12.82
C THR A 705 24.55 -29.95 13.60
N ARG A 706 24.39 -30.28 14.89
CA ARG A 706 25.43 -30.90 15.73
C ARG A 706 25.44 -32.44 15.71
N GLY A 707 24.51 -33.08 14.98
CA GLY A 707 24.36 -34.53 14.91
C GLY A 707 23.43 -35.14 15.97
N TYR A 708 22.63 -34.32 16.67
CA TYR A 708 21.71 -34.72 17.73
C TYR A 708 20.26 -34.31 17.40
N PRO A 709 19.58 -35.02 16.48
CA PRO A 709 18.20 -34.68 16.12
C PRO A 709 17.24 -34.80 17.31
N ASN A 710 17.56 -35.64 18.30
CA ASN A 710 16.86 -35.78 19.58
C ASN A 710 17.13 -34.61 20.56
N GLU A 711 17.86 -33.59 20.15
CA GLU A 711 18.15 -32.35 20.89
C GLU A 711 17.78 -31.11 20.05
N SER A 712 16.94 -31.26 19.03
CA SER A 712 16.61 -30.20 18.07
C SER A 712 15.17 -29.75 18.21
N GLU A 713 14.95 -28.44 18.27
CA GLU A 713 13.60 -27.85 18.29
C GLU A 713 12.83 -28.19 17.02
N TYR A 714 13.45 -27.98 15.86
CA TYR A 714 12.86 -28.25 14.57
C TYR A 714 12.41 -29.72 14.40
N THR A 715 13.03 -30.67 15.11
CA THR A 715 12.64 -32.09 15.08
C THR A 715 11.20 -32.31 15.50
N TYR A 716 10.76 -31.68 16.61
CA TYR A 716 9.38 -31.86 17.06
C TYR A 716 8.42 -30.90 16.36
N VAL A 717 8.86 -29.68 16.03
CA VAL A 717 7.99 -28.69 15.36
C VAL A 717 7.50 -29.17 14.00
N LYS A 718 8.36 -29.79 13.17
CA LYS A 718 7.94 -30.33 11.86
C LYS A 718 6.93 -31.49 11.96
N VAL A 719 6.97 -32.25 13.06
CA VAL A 719 5.97 -33.31 13.36
C VAL A 719 4.66 -32.68 13.84
N ASP A 720 4.76 -31.68 14.72
CA ASP A 720 3.60 -30.94 15.21
C ASP A 720 2.86 -30.26 14.06
N PHE A 721 3.57 -29.53 13.19
CA PHE A 721 2.99 -28.82 12.06
C PHE A 721 2.19 -29.76 11.17
N TYR A 722 2.75 -30.92 10.79
CA TYR A 722 2.05 -31.93 9.99
C TYR A 722 0.68 -32.29 10.61
N ASN A 723 0.64 -32.52 11.92
CA ASN A 723 -0.56 -32.91 12.64
C ASN A 723 -1.52 -31.72 12.85
N ASN A 724 -0.99 -30.57 13.22
CA ASN A 724 -1.75 -29.39 13.61
C ASN A 724 -2.40 -28.71 12.40
N ILE A 725 -1.67 -28.57 11.28
CA ILE A 725 -2.23 -27.97 10.06
C ILE A 725 -3.37 -28.82 9.51
N LYS A 726 -3.23 -30.15 9.55
CA LYS A 726 -4.29 -31.09 9.15
C LYS A 726 -5.54 -30.93 10.01
N SER A 727 -5.38 -30.78 11.33
CA SER A 727 -6.50 -30.52 12.23
C SER A 727 -7.22 -29.22 11.88
N TYR A 728 -6.47 -28.12 11.71
CA TYR A 728 -7.03 -26.82 11.33
C TYR A 728 -7.78 -26.87 9.99
N LEU A 729 -7.15 -27.42 8.94
CA LEU A 729 -7.73 -27.52 7.59
C LEU A 729 -9.00 -28.38 7.55
N SER A 730 -9.13 -29.35 8.47
CA SER A 730 -10.33 -30.18 8.58
C SER A 730 -11.57 -29.37 8.99
N GLU A 731 -11.39 -28.25 9.70
CA GLU A 731 -12.50 -27.39 10.13
C GLU A 731 -12.95 -26.39 9.05
N LEU A 732 -12.12 -26.13 8.04
CA LEU A 732 -12.44 -25.18 6.99
C LEU A 732 -13.53 -25.72 6.05
N THR A 733 -14.34 -24.84 5.51
CA THR A 733 -15.31 -25.19 4.46
C THR A 733 -14.99 -24.42 3.17
N ASN A 734 -15.53 -24.87 2.04
CA ASN A 734 -15.34 -24.21 0.73
C ASN A 734 -13.87 -24.14 0.24
N THR A 735 -13.06 -25.13 0.58
CA THR A 735 -11.70 -25.30 0.05
C THR A 735 -11.42 -26.78 -0.26
N PRO A 736 -10.68 -27.08 -1.35
CA PRO A 736 -10.19 -28.43 -1.64
C PRO A 736 -8.94 -28.80 -0.83
N ILE A 737 -8.31 -27.85 -0.14
CA ILE A 737 -7.07 -28.04 0.61
C ILE A 737 -7.38 -28.64 1.99
N ARG A 738 -6.92 -29.87 2.24
CA ARG A 738 -7.27 -30.65 3.43
C ARG A 738 -6.09 -31.25 4.17
N SER A 739 -4.90 -31.21 3.60
CA SER A 739 -3.69 -31.70 4.24
C SER A 739 -2.44 -30.98 3.76
N LEU A 740 -1.30 -31.28 4.40
CA LEU A 740 0.00 -30.76 3.97
C LEU A 740 0.38 -31.26 2.57
N GLU A 741 -0.02 -32.47 2.20
CA GLU A 741 0.14 -33.00 0.85
C GLU A 741 -0.55 -32.10 -0.19
N ASP A 742 -1.78 -31.66 0.08
CA ASP A 742 -2.51 -30.74 -0.80
C ASP A 742 -1.80 -29.39 -0.91
N MET A 743 -1.27 -28.89 0.21
CA MET A 743 -0.52 -27.62 0.24
C MET A 743 0.74 -27.69 -0.62
N VAL A 744 1.54 -28.76 -0.46
CA VAL A 744 2.75 -28.98 -1.26
C VAL A 744 2.43 -29.10 -2.75
N ALA A 745 1.39 -29.87 -3.09
CA ALA A 745 0.94 -30.04 -4.45
C ALA A 745 0.43 -28.73 -5.07
N TYR A 746 -0.30 -27.92 -4.30
CA TYR A 746 -0.78 -26.61 -4.75
C TYR A 746 0.39 -25.68 -5.08
N ASN A 747 1.39 -25.59 -4.21
CA ASN A 747 2.56 -24.74 -4.44
C ASN A 747 3.35 -25.17 -5.68
N LEU A 748 3.52 -26.48 -5.91
CA LEU A 748 4.16 -26.99 -7.13
C LEU A 748 3.36 -26.69 -8.39
N ALA A 749 2.03 -26.78 -8.33
CA ALA A 749 1.15 -26.46 -9.45
C ALA A 749 1.07 -24.96 -9.75
N ASN A 750 1.32 -24.11 -8.74
CA ASN A 750 1.24 -22.64 -8.83
C ASN A 750 2.61 -21.99 -8.58
N ASP A 751 3.68 -22.65 -9.03
CA ASP A 751 5.06 -22.29 -8.71
C ASP A 751 5.43 -20.84 -9.09
N GLY A 752 4.86 -20.32 -10.19
CA GLY A 752 5.09 -18.95 -10.64
C GLY A 752 4.53 -17.85 -9.73
N THR A 753 3.67 -18.19 -8.77
CA THR A 753 3.13 -17.25 -7.78
C THR A 753 3.43 -17.65 -6.34
N GLU A 754 3.39 -18.95 -6.03
CA GLU A 754 3.63 -19.47 -4.67
C GLU A 754 5.09 -19.90 -4.47
N GLY A 755 5.86 -20.25 -5.51
CA GLY A 755 7.25 -20.70 -5.35
C GLY A 755 7.40 -22.04 -4.63
N GLY A 756 6.76 -23.09 -5.14
CA GLY A 756 6.88 -24.45 -4.63
C GLY A 756 8.23 -25.13 -4.94
N ASN A 757 8.97 -24.66 -5.94
CA ASN A 757 10.32 -25.14 -6.25
C ASN A 757 11.39 -24.12 -5.79
N PRO A 758 12.62 -24.57 -5.50
CA PRO A 758 13.74 -23.67 -5.26
C PRO A 758 14.01 -22.74 -6.47
N TRP A 759 14.52 -21.54 -6.20
CA TRP A 759 14.99 -20.63 -7.24
C TRP A 759 16.17 -21.24 -8.01
N PRO A 760 16.27 -21.11 -9.35
CA PRO A 760 15.48 -20.25 -10.24
C PRO A 760 14.23 -20.88 -10.85
N LEU A 761 13.80 -22.06 -10.40
CA LEU A 761 12.60 -22.70 -10.93
C LEU A 761 11.33 -22.06 -10.36
N GLY A 762 11.29 -21.83 -9.04
CA GLY A 762 10.24 -21.07 -8.37
C GLY A 762 10.49 -19.57 -8.36
N ILE A 763 10.15 -18.88 -7.26
CA ILE A 763 10.27 -17.43 -7.12
C ILE A 763 11.40 -17.03 -6.18
N PRO A 764 12.08 -15.88 -6.38
CA PRO A 764 13.26 -15.52 -5.61
C PRO A 764 12.96 -15.20 -4.14
N ALA A 765 11.72 -14.82 -3.82
CA ALA A 765 11.28 -14.56 -2.46
C ALA A 765 11.23 -15.84 -1.60
N PHE A 766 11.22 -17.02 -2.23
CA PHE A 766 11.29 -18.31 -1.56
C PHE A 766 12.41 -19.12 -2.18
N TYR A 767 13.64 -18.72 -1.86
CA TYR A 767 14.84 -19.21 -2.51
C TYR A 767 14.99 -20.74 -2.39
N SER A 768 14.67 -21.32 -1.22
CA SER A 768 14.63 -22.79 -1.04
C SER A 768 13.29 -23.43 -1.39
N GLY A 769 12.31 -22.67 -1.88
CA GLY A 769 10.98 -23.15 -2.25
C GLY A 769 10.10 -23.41 -1.02
N GLN A 770 9.94 -24.68 -0.66
CA GLN A 770 9.07 -25.14 0.44
C GLN A 770 9.67 -26.31 1.25
N ASP A 771 10.99 -26.25 1.49
CA ASP A 771 11.72 -27.30 2.21
C ASP A 771 11.24 -27.54 3.65
N GLY A 772 10.65 -26.54 4.31
CA GLY A 772 9.99 -26.70 5.61
C GLY A 772 8.75 -27.62 5.55
N PHE A 773 7.92 -27.41 4.53
CA PHE A 773 6.77 -28.27 4.27
C PHE A 773 7.19 -29.69 3.88
N LEU A 774 8.23 -29.83 3.06
CA LEU A 774 8.74 -31.16 2.66
C LEU A 774 9.28 -31.92 3.87
N ALA A 775 10.08 -31.27 4.73
CA ALA A 775 10.58 -31.88 5.95
C ALA A 775 9.46 -32.31 6.92
N SER A 776 8.40 -31.50 7.03
CA SER A 776 7.22 -31.84 7.81
C SER A 776 6.45 -33.02 7.20
N LEU A 777 6.34 -33.07 5.88
CA LEU A 777 5.68 -34.15 5.14
C LEU A 777 6.39 -35.49 5.32
N GLU A 778 7.73 -35.49 5.39
CA GLU A 778 8.54 -36.69 5.63
C GLU A 778 8.22 -37.37 6.97
N THR A 779 7.82 -36.59 7.99
CA THR A 779 7.47 -37.13 9.31
C THR A 779 6.21 -37.97 9.30
N LYS A 780 5.27 -37.68 8.38
CA LYS A 780 3.92 -38.25 8.35
C LYS A 780 3.17 -38.10 9.68
N GLY A 781 3.55 -37.11 10.49
CA GLY A 781 2.98 -36.85 11.81
C GLY A 781 3.34 -37.90 12.88
N VAL A 782 4.34 -38.75 12.64
CA VAL A 782 4.76 -39.79 13.59
C VAL A 782 5.53 -39.16 14.74
N MET A 783 4.95 -39.22 15.94
CA MET A 783 5.61 -38.86 17.21
C MET A 783 6.40 -40.07 17.72
N ASP A 784 7.58 -40.31 17.16
CA ASP A 784 8.46 -41.40 17.57
C ASP A 784 9.30 -41.07 18.82
N GLU A 785 10.24 -41.96 19.16
CA GLU A 785 11.13 -41.75 20.30
C GLU A 785 11.99 -40.49 20.14
N THR A 786 12.46 -40.19 18.92
CA THR A 786 13.28 -39.00 18.65
C THR A 786 12.47 -37.71 18.80
N TYR A 787 11.20 -37.69 18.39
CA TYR A 787 10.27 -36.59 18.67
C TYR A 787 10.15 -36.32 20.17
N HIS A 788 9.87 -37.35 20.97
CA HIS A 788 9.66 -37.20 22.40
C HIS A 788 10.93 -36.78 23.13
N GLN A 789 12.08 -37.33 22.75
CA GLN A 789 13.38 -36.93 23.30
C GLN A 789 13.73 -35.48 22.96
N ALA A 790 13.47 -35.04 21.73
CA ALA A 790 13.71 -33.67 21.31
C ALA A 790 12.86 -32.66 22.10
N LEU A 791 11.56 -32.95 22.26
CA LEU A 791 10.65 -32.13 23.05
C LEU A 791 11.06 -32.07 24.52
N GLU A 792 11.36 -33.22 25.13
CA GLU A 792 11.81 -33.30 26.53
C GLU A 792 13.14 -32.56 26.74
N PHE A 793 14.09 -32.73 25.82
CA PHE A 793 15.35 -32.01 25.85
C PHE A 793 15.13 -30.50 25.80
N CYS A 794 14.41 -29.99 24.80
CA CYS A 794 14.19 -28.56 24.61
C CYS A 794 13.46 -27.95 25.80
N HIS A 795 12.41 -28.61 26.33
CA HIS A 795 11.73 -28.17 27.54
C HIS A 795 12.69 -28.10 28.74
N ARG A 796 13.45 -29.16 29.02
CA ARG A 796 14.33 -29.22 30.20
C ARG A 796 15.44 -28.16 30.14
N VAL A 797 16.09 -28.00 28.98
CA VAL A 797 17.22 -27.05 28.84
C VAL A 797 16.80 -25.59 28.77
N SER A 798 15.54 -25.32 28.41
CA SER A 798 14.99 -23.96 28.37
C SER A 798 14.24 -23.57 29.65
N ARG A 799 13.69 -24.53 30.40
CA ARG A 799 12.97 -24.33 31.67
C ARG A 799 13.90 -24.52 32.87
N GLU A 800 13.92 -25.71 33.47
CA GLU A 800 14.58 -25.99 34.75
C GLU A 800 16.10 -25.77 34.69
N GLU A 801 16.73 -26.18 33.59
CA GLU A 801 18.16 -25.95 33.34
C GLU A 801 18.43 -24.70 32.47
N GLY A 802 17.39 -23.91 32.24
CA GLY A 802 17.45 -22.68 31.45
C GLY A 802 16.98 -21.48 32.27
N ILE A 803 15.83 -20.93 31.90
CA ILE A 803 15.27 -19.69 32.46
C ILE A 803 15.04 -19.81 33.97
N ASP A 804 14.46 -20.92 34.46
CA ASP A 804 14.18 -21.09 35.90
C ASP A 804 15.46 -21.19 36.72
N GLY A 805 16.44 -21.95 36.20
CA GLY A 805 17.76 -22.08 36.80
C GLY A 805 18.47 -20.74 36.92
N ALA A 806 18.41 -19.92 35.86
CA ALA A 806 18.98 -18.57 35.85
C ALA A 806 18.26 -17.62 36.81
N LEU A 807 16.92 -17.65 36.84
CA LEU A 807 16.10 -16.83 37.74
C LEU A 807 16.34 -17.14 39.23
N ALA A 808 16.77 -18.36 39.57
CA ALA A 808 17.09 -18.76 40.93
C ALA A 808 18.43 -18.22 41.46
N LEU A 809 19.24 -17.57 40.63
CA LEU A 809 20.58 -17.08 40.97
C LEU A 809 20.60 -15.68 41.62
N GLY A 810 19.49 -15.26 42.24
CA GLY A 810 19.43 -13.98 42.92
C GLY A 810 20.26 -13.93 44.22
N PRO A 811 20.60 -12.72 44.71
CA PRO A 811 21.46 -12.55 45.87
C PRO A 811 20.88 -13.21 47.12
N GLY A 812 21.72 -13.94 47.86
CA GLY A 812 21.28 -14.64 49.06
C GLY A 812 20.30 -15.80 48.80
N GLY A 813 20.24 -16.31 47.57
CA GLY A 813 19.31 -17.37 47.17
C GLY A 813 17.87 -16.89 46.92
N THR A 814 17.69 -15.58 46.71
CA THR A 814 16.40 -15.01 46.29
C THR A 814 16.16 -15.25 44.79
N GLN A 815 14.90 -15.20 44.37
CA GLN A 815 14.57 -15.25 42.94
C GLN A 815 14.75 -13.85 42.31
N LEU A 816 15.29 -13.80 41.10
CA LEU A 816 15.38 -12.60 40.29
C LEU A 816 13.99 -12.16 39.80
N ASP A 817 13.84 -10.85 39.64
CA ASP A 817 12.63 -10.19 39.16
C ASP A 817 12.41 -10.36 37.66
N ALA A 818 13.48 -10.46 36.88
CA ALA A 818 13.53 -10.86 35.47
C ALA A 818 14.99 -11.06 35.02
N LEU A 819 15.18 -11.74 33.89
CA LEU A 819 16.44 -11.68 33.14
C LEU A 819 16.34 -10.58 32.09
N LEU A 820 17.34 -9.69 32.03
CA LEU A 820 17.48 -8.65 31.00
C LEU A 820 18.36 -9.17 29.89
N VAL A 821 17.82 -9.20 28.66
CA VAL A 821 18.44 -9.88 27.53
C VAL A 821 18.30 -9.09 26.23
N PRO A 822 19.31 -9.15 25.33
CA PRO A 822 19.23 -8.55 23.99
C PRO A 822 18.40 -9.44 23.05
N PRO A 823 17.24 -9.00 22.54
CA PRO A 823 16.40 -9.82 21.66
C PRO A 823 17.00 -10.02 20.26
N ASP A 824 17.74 -9.04 19.71
CA ASP A 824 18.27 -9.05 18.33
C ASP A 824 19.24 -10.21 18.01
N VAL A 825 19.86 -10.84 19.03
CA VAL A 825 20.74 -12.00 18.79
C VAL A 825 19.95 -13.25 18.37
N GLY A 826 18.66 -13.29 18.68
CA GLY A 826 17.73 -14.33 18.27
C GLY A 826 17.69 -15.58 19.15
N GLN A 827 18.83 -16.02 19.71
CA GLN A 827 18.81 -17.16 20.63
C GLN A 827 18.02 -16.86 21.92
N THR A 828 17.82 -15.58 22.26
CA THR A 828 17.06 -15.17 23.44
C THR A 828 15.59 -15.55 23.35
N TYR A 829 14.88 -15.10 22.31
CA TYR A 829 13.48 -15.46 22.14
C TYR A 829 13.31 -16.95 21.82
N GLN A 830 14.31 -17.60 21.19
CA GLN A 830 14.30 -19.05 20.96
C GLN A 830 14.21 -19.85 22.26
N ILE A 831 15.00 -19.50 23.27
CA ILE A 831 14.91 -20.20 24.56
C ILE A 831 13.54 -19.95 25.25
N ALA A 832 13.02 -18.72 25.19
CA ALA A 832 11.69 -18.43 25.75
C ALA A 832 10.55 -19.14 25.00
N ALA A 833 10.70 -19.30 23.68
CA ALA A 833 9.81 -20.04 22.80
C ALA A 833 9.81 -21.53 23.13
N GLN A 834 10.98 -22.18 23.15
CA GLN A 834 11.15 -23.59 23.55
C GLN A 834 10.59 -23.87 24.95
N ALA A 835 10.77 -22.94 25.90
CA ALA A 835 10.21 -23.08 27.24
C ALA A 835 8.69 -22.93 27.26
N GLY A 836 8.11 -22.25 26.27
CA GLY A 836 6.72 -21.78 26.31
C GLY A 836 6.51 -20.67 27.36
N TYR A 837 7.57 -19.96 27.74
CA TYR A 837 7.60 -18.97 28.83
C TYR A 837 7.43 -17.54 28.32
N PRO A 838 6.94 -16.58 29.13
CA PRO A 838 6.61 -15.27 28.63
C PRO A 838 7.85 -14.37 28.45
N MET A 839 7.77 -13.46 27.48
CA MET A 839 8.77 -12.43 27.23
C MET A 839 8.08 -11.12 26.84
N ILE A 840 8.66 -9.99 27.28
CA ILE A 840 8.31 -8.64 26.79
C ILE A 840 9.56 -7.96 26.24
N THR A 841 9.46 -7.32 25.08
CA THR A 841 10.54 -6.49 24.53
C THR A 841 10.19 -5.00 24.59
N LEU A 842 11.17 -4.17 24.91
CA LEU A 842 11.07 -2.71 24.96
C LEU A 842 12.03 -2.09 23.95
N PRO A 843 11.66 -1.00 23.25
CA PRO A 843 12.59 -0.27 22.38
C PRO A 843 13.78 0.27 23.17
N ALA A 844 15.01 -0.04 22.74
CA ALA A 844 16.23 0.41 23.42
C ALA A 844 17.07 1.38 22.58
N GLY A 845 17.04 1.27 21.25
CA GLY A 845 17.78 2.18 20.37
C GLY A 845 17.58 1.87 18.90
N VAL A 846 18.36 2.55 18.04
CA VAL A 846 18.44 2.32 16.60
C VAL A 846 19.90 2.15 16.23
N SER A 847 20.24 1.06 15.54
CA SER A 847 21.59 0.81 15.08
C SER A 847 22.01 1.93 14.12
N PRO A 848 23.14 2.61 14.38
CA PRO A 848 23.66 3.60 13.45
C PRO A 848 24.17 2.95 12.16
N GLU A 849 24.49 1.65 12.18
CA GLU A 849 24.97 0.92 11.00
C GLU A 849 23.84 0.56 10.04
N THR A 850 22.72 0.05 10.55
CA THR A 850 21.63 -0.47 9.72
C THR A 850 20.43 0.46 9.64
N GLY A 851 20.30 1.40 10.58
CA GLY A 851 19.09 2.20 10.75
C GLY A 851 17.92 1.39 11.31
N MET A 852 18.14 0.15 11.75
CA MET A 852 17.11 -0.69 12.37
C MET A 852 17.05 -0.50 13.87
N PRO A 853 15.84 -0.45 14.47
CA PRO A 853 15.70 -0.50 15.91
C PRO A 853 16.15 -1.84 16.49
N PHE A 854 16.56 -1.81 17.75
CA PHE A 854 16.82 -2.99 18.57
C PHE A 854 16.26 -2.78 19.98
N GLY A 855 15.95 -3.89 20.66
CA GLY A 855 15.28 -3.87 21.95
C GLY A 855 16.13 -4.24 23.16
N LEU A 856 15.54 -4.07 24.35
CA LEU A 856 15.91 -4.78 25.58
C LEU A 856 14.70 -5.60 26.01
N ALA A 857 14.87 -6.91 26.18
CA ALA A 857 13.79 -7.81 26.56
C ALA A 857 13.92 -8.31 28.00
N LEU A 858 12.78 -8.65 28.59
CA LEU A 858 12.66 -9.27 29.91
C LEU A 858 12.11 -10.69 29.73
N MET A 859 12.84 -11.67 30.26
CA MET A 859 12.37 -13.06 30.37
C MET A 859 11.92 -13.37 31.79
N GLN A 860 10.87 -14.18 31.91
CA GLN A 860 10.40 -14.73 33.18
C GLN A 860 9.94 -16.19 33.03
N THR A 861 9.63 -16.82 34.17
CA THR A 861 9.04 -18.18 34.20
C THR A 861 7.58 -18.19 33.73
N ALA A 862 7.00 -19.38 33.51
CA ALA A 862 5.60 -19.53 33.15
C ALA A 862 4.67 -18.77 34.12
N TRP A 863 3.64 -18.13 33.54
CA TRP A 863 2.58 -17.39 34.24
C TRP A 863 3.02 -16.13 35.00
N ALA A 864 4.26 -15.68 34.81
CA ALA A 864 4.80 -14.48 35.44
C ALA A 864 4.71 -13.23 34.53
N GLU A 865 3.67 -13.14 33.69
CA GLU A 865 3.42 -11.93 32.90
C GLU A 865 3.16 -10.71 33.79
N ASP A 866 2.67 -10.89 35.02
CA ASP A 866 2.51 -9.81 36.00
C ASP A 866 3.85 -9.11 36.31
N LYS A 867 4.92 -9.88 36.50
CA LYS A 867 6.29 -9.37 36.68
C LYS A 867 6.76 -8.67 35.41
N LEU A 868 6.51 -9.25 34.23
CA LEU A 868 6.91 -8.62 32.97
C LEU A 868 6.20 -7.28 32.74
N VAL A 869 4.90 -7.18 33.02
CA VAL A 869 4.15 -5.92 32.94
C VAL A 869 4.70 -4.91 33.93
N ARG A 870 4.93 -5.33 35.19
CA ARG A 870 5.46 -4.45 36.23
C ARG A 870 6.82 -3.88 35.86
N TRP A 871 7.77 -4.73 35.51
CA TRP A 871 9.13 -4.30 35.25
C TRP A 871 9.28 -3.64 33.88
N GLY A 872 8.57 -4.14 32.87
CA GLY A 872 8.51 -3.52 31.56
C GLY A 872 8.00 -2.08 31.63
N SER A 873 6.86 -1.84 32.31
CA SER A 873 6.30 -0.49 32.44
C SER A 873 7.16 0.44 33.30
N ALA A 874 7.83 -0.08 34.33
CA ALA A 874 8.76 0.71 35.14
C ALA A 874 9.99 1.17 34.34
N ILE A 875 10.53 0.29 33.48
CA ILE A 875 11.67 0.61 32.61
C ILE A 875 11.24 1.59 31.51
N GLU A 876 10.08 1.37 30.88
CA GLU A 876 9.52 2.31 29.89
C GLU A 876 9.31 3.71 30.50
N ASP A 877 8.69 3.81 31.67
CA ASP A 877 8.50 5.09 32.39
C ASP A 877 9.83 5.76 32.74
N LEU A 878 10.86 4.97 33.08
CA LEU A 878 12.20 5.48 33.31
C LEU A 878 12.79 6.10 32.04
N GLN A 879 12.73 5.39 30.90
CA GLN A 879 13.22 5.88 29.61
C GLN A 879 12.49 7.16 29.18
N LEU A 880 11.16 7.19 29.29
CA LEU A 880 10.34 8.36 28.92
C LEU A 880 10.65 9.59 29.76
N SER A 881 11.05 9.39 31.02
CA SER A 881 11.40 10.48 31.94
C SER A 881 12.77 11.13 31.68
N MET A 882 13.58 10.56 30.78
CA MET A 882 14.90 11.08 30.41
C MET A 882 14.83 11.97 29.16
N SER A 883 15.74 12.93 29.05
CA SER A 883 15.95 13.74 27.84
C SER A 883 17.06 13.14 26.96
N GLY A 884 16.93 13.21 25.63
CA GLY A 884 18.00 12.84 24.69
C GLY A 884 17.92 11.40 24.16
N GLU A 885 19.08 10.76 23.95
CA GLU A 885 19.28 9.49 23.22
C GLU A 885 18.52 8.28 23.78
N MET A 886 18.03 8.36 25.02
CA MET A 886 17.30 7.26 25.69
C MET A 886 15.78 7.30 25.42
N LYS A 887 15.28 8.37 24.79
CA LYS A 887 13.90 8.40 24.28
C LYS A 887 13.80 7.52 23.04
N ARG A 888 12.63 6.90 22.86
CA ARG A 888 12.32 6.13 21.65
C ARG A 888 12.55 6.99 20.41
N THR A 889 13.44 6.54 19.53
CA THR A 889 13.67 7.16 18.23
C THR A 889 12.47 6.95 17.33
N LEU A 890 12.01 8.01 16.66
CA LEU A 890 10.94 7.91 15.67
C LEU A 890 11.45 7.27 14.37
N PRO A 891 10.55 6.65 13.57
CA PRO A 891 10.95 6.08 12.29
C PRO A 891 11.53 7.14 11.33
N LYS A 892 12.64 6.81 10.67
CA LYS A 892 13.32 7.69 9.69
C LYS A 892 12.99 7.36 8.23
N TRP A 893 12.25 6.26 7.99
CA TRP A 893 11.79 5.86 6.66
C TRP A 893 12.91 5.66 5.63
N TYR A 894 14.08 5.13 6.01
CA TYR A 894 15.19 4.96 5.06
C TYR A 894 14.77 4.18 3.81
N GLY A 895 15.18 4.64 2.62
CA GLY A 895 14.85 4.04 1.34
C GLY A 895 13.40 4.27 0.86
N TYR A 896 12.68 5.26 1.40
CA TYR A 896 11.29 5.57 1.00
C TYR A 896 11.11 6.01 -0.45
N ASP A 897 12.16 6.54 -1.07
CA ASP A 897 12.18 7.03 -2.46
C ASP A 897 12.58 5.95 -3.47
N GLN A 898 13.18 4.86 -3.00
CA GLN A 898 13.66 3.77 -3.84
C GLN A 898 12.50 2.81 -4.20
N LYS A 899 12.41 2.44 -5.48
CA LYS A 899 11.43 1.48 -5.99
C LYS A 899 12.04 0.08 -6.14
N ASN A 900 11.20 -0.95 -6.04
CA ASN A 900 11.59 -2.36 -6.28
C ASN A 900 12.79 -2.83 -5.46
N ILE A 901 12.95 -2.29 -4.24
CA ILE A 901 14.06 -2.65 -3.36
C ILE A 901 13.86 -4.09 -2.87
N PRO A 902 14.82 -5.00 -3.11
CA PRO A 902 14.85 -6.29 -2.44
C PRO A 902 15.07 -6.07 -0.95
N VAL A 903 14.24 -6.68 -0.12
CA VAL A 903 14.41 -6.62 1.33
C VAL A 903 15.60 -7.50 1.71
N LEU A 904 16.57 -6.94 2.43
CA LEU A 904 17.75 -7.67 2.86
C LEU A 904 17.48 -8.36 4.22
N ASN A 905 17.90 -9.62 4.33
CA ASN A 905 17.87 -10.40 5.58
C ASN A 905 19.02 -10.04 6.54
N ARG A 906 19.55 -8.81 6.47
CA ARG A 906 20.65 -8.34 7.32
C ARG A 906 20.18 -7.70 8.62
#